data_AF-A0A1Y6D5S7-F1
#
_entry.id   AF-A0A1Y6D5S7-F1
#
_cell.length_a   1.000
_cell.length_b   1.000
_cell.length_c   1.000
_cell.angle_alpha   90.00
_cell.angle_beta   90.00
_cell.angle_gamma   90.00
#
_symmetry.space_group_name_H-M   'P 1'
#
loop_
_entity.id
_entity.type
_entity.pdbx_description
1 polymer ?
#
loop_
_entity_poly.entity_id
_entity_poly.type
_entity_poly.pdbx_seq_one_letter_code
_entity_poly.pdbx_strand_id
1 'polypeptide(L)'
;MAENNQNDGKFGFPFANLGSVLALVLAGTLFIGQTPYNQSRPNGPDIQSKPSEPLHEVEARLWQDPFEAAEAHEVRDKDKDKDGHDDHFGHDLKALTQEIQNKLDAREQPQGEQKVIAVMLPDGHYFEEAETRRRLRYAVLSGFDAAKRYQSDEPEHIHYVYFSLGKDKESKAIYEWMTYKPVGEHENRPPAKNEELKEISKPDHPSILVLWLNQKDFKITPYQNLISLFEKIVQSDLFTLNIAVLGPKDSEGLQDLTNEVLTSANLDRKSSFDNLSCKKPNHNNRLAFSFYSPAATAQENILLKAIGDNHNLSEYFENCEDKIRFIRTTPTDEALGRTLKMELALRGVQSNPRNHIVLLSEWDTLYSWHLPRTFAQLLNNKDSGCTKALNLEQMAGSDCIHLFRYLRGLDGEKRQDKSDGKPDKAKDKKNSGTTSAESRENMEDADGNSQFDYVRRLAQKIKILDGHWRSEGKGSLQAVGILGSDVYDKLLILEAMHDLFPDVLFFTNDMDARYLHPSQNQWARNLIVVSGFGLELEAGLQKDIPPFRSSLQTAYFLATQAALNDPGISQKAISKALSDKGARIFEIGRTMEFHLNEPQKIGEPCQDIKNCDNIHATPKNLGLHLAWQTWLLEFLSFTIPLTFLYTLPTARNFMGQLIGVLFSIHIAIYILLCLLLAESIPLIAIVLTASLAISILSSINRNTPPKTNKRFTHITTFIFSYLIIYSAIILVFVQAGRITEEPFAFTEGVSMWPTELLRLIAWILASYSIIDSCQFSERMKTWIINKAGKRNYEHHLNPDDQGACSANNPKKDPLVNWLQWNTSKCRLSRAFLFAALFYFVCYLIIQIHEPNIPYRGENIKTIDQTLLLGLLVPSFSLLLFLVTDAAQTATQLIEAIAKSEHLTQWPPFAWKAFVEEIKIPQDNLHEWISVHFVGKLTEEINTIMAYPFLVLVLMVLARSSYFDHWVTPLGLKLVIGASAAYLLYCDYRLKKAADAACKNALKCLNRRIIQYKGEKNDPLVGQLEYLVPLIQQCNQGAFRPFTQRPIFLSSLPLLAAMAVDFTDNLPLLIKLFGFG
;
A
#
# COMPACT_ATOMS: atom_id res chain seq x y z
N MET A 1 5.57 -36.21 55.32
CA MET A 1 6.71 -35.43 54.84
C MET A 1 7.60 -36.32 53.97
N ALA A 2 7.61 -36.01 52.68
CA ALA A 2 8.59 -36.32 51.63
C ALA A 2 7.91 -35.78 50.36
N GLU A 3 8.11 -34.49 50.08
CA GLU A 3 7.62 -33.84 48.87
C GLU A 3 8.22 -34.52 47.64
N ASN A 4 7.45 -35.41 47.01
CA ASN A 4 7.60 -35.63 45.59
C ASN A 4 6.96 -34.43 44.89
N ASN A 5 7.75 -33.36 44.76
CA ASN A 5 7.57 -32.38 43.70
C ASN A 5 7.77 -33.11 42.36
N GLN A 6 6.75 -33.85 41.94
CA GLN A 6 6.49 -33.97 40.52
C GLN A 6 6.19 -32.55 40.08
N ASN A 7 7.19 -31.95 39.44
CA ASN A 7 6.99 -30.88 38.48
C ASN A 7 5.91 -31.36 37.50
N ASP A 8 4.65 -31.12 37.87
CA ASP A 8 3.55 -31.03 36.93
C ASP A 8 4.00 -29.98 35.94
N GLY A 9 4.45 -30.47 34.79
CA GLY A 9 5.03 -29.67 33.73
C GLY A 9 4.13 -28.48 33.54
N LYS A 10 4.70 -27.28 33.76
CA LYS A 10 4.09 -26.02 33.38
C LYS A 10 3.44 -26.28 32.02
N PHE A 11 2.11 -26.30 31.99
CA PHE A 11 1.31 -26.31 30.76
C PHE A 11 1.59 -24.96 30.10
N GLY A 12 2.78 -24.85 29.51
CA GLY A 12 3.19 -23.75 28.68
C GLY A 12 2.32 -23.83 27.45
N PHE A 13 1.29 -22.98 27.42
CA PHE A 13 0.49 -22.77 26.23
C PHE A 13 1.44 -22.44 25.07
N PRO A 14 1.39 -23.18 23.95
CA PRO A 14 2.19 -22.83 22.77
C PRO A 14 1.82 -21.45 22.19
N PHE A 15 0.69 -20.86 22.62
CA PHE A 15 0.22 -19.54 22.18
C PHE A 15 0.69 -18.36 23.06
N ALA A 16 1.27 -18.60 24.25
CA ALA A 16 1.75 -17.50 25.10
C ALA A 16 2.91 -16.73 24.44
N ASN A 17 3.71 -17.41 23.61
CA ASN A 17 4.77 -16.80 22.81
C ASN A 17 4.25 -16.08 21.55
N LEU A 18 3.01 -16.34 21.13
CA LEU A 18 2.42 -15.68 19.96
C LEU A 18 2.11 -14.21 20.27
N GLY A 19 1.61 -13.92 21.47
CA GLY A 19 1.31 -12.55 21.89
C GLY A 19 2.54 -11.65 22.01
N SER A 20 3.67 -12.20 22.47
CA SER A 20 4.95 -11.47 22.51
C SER A 20 5.55 -11.29 21.12
N VAL A 21 5.43 -12.28 20.22
CA VAL A 21 5.83 -12.15 18.81
C VAL A 21 4.96 -11.13 18.08
N LEU A 22 3.65 -11.13 18.32
CA LEU A 22 2.71 -10.17 17.73
C LEU A 22 2.96 -8.74 18.21
N ALA A 23 3.27 -8.57 19.50
CA ALA A 23 3.68 -7.29 20.07
C ALA A 23 5.04 -6.81 19.51
N LEU A 24 5.98 -7.71 19.26
CA LEU A 24 7.26 -7.40 18.61
C LEU A 24 7.08 -7.01 17.13
N VAL A 25 6.16 -7.66 16.42
CA VAL A 25 5.80 -7.29 15.04
C VAL A 25 5.13 -5.91 15.01
N LEU A 26 4.17 -5.64 15.92
CA LEU A 26 3.54 -4.34 16.10
C LEU A 26 4.54 -3.24 16.53
N ALA A 27 5.56 -3.58 17.32
CA ALA A 27 6.63 -2.66 17.67
C ALA A 27 7.56 -2.42 16.47
N GLY A 28 7.89 -3.46 15.70
CA GLY A 28 8.72 -3.36 14.50
C GLY A 28 8.12 -2.47 13.41
N THR A 29 6.79 -2.44 13.29
CA THR A 29 6.09 -1.56 12.33
C THR A 29 6.19 -0.08 12.66
N LEU A 30 6.54 0.29 13.90
CA LEU A 30 6.67 1.70 14.32
C LEU A 30 8.06 2.30 14.07
N PHE A 31 9.06 1.49 13.69
CA PHE A 31 10.46 1.93 13.58
C PHE A 31 11.03 1.97 12.15
N ILE A 32 10.22 1.74 11.11
CA ILE A 32 10.68 1.83 9.71
C ILE A 32 10.55 3.28 9.23
N GLY A 33 11.38 4.17 9.77
CA GLY A 33 11.59 5.52 9.25
C GLY A 33 12.92 5.57 8.52
N GLN A 34 12.94 5.99 7.25
CA GLN A 34 14.20 6.35 6.59
C GLN A 34 14.75 7.60 7.27
N THR A 35 15.90 7.49 7.92
CA THR A 35 16.58 8.65 8.49
C THR A 35 17.21 9.47 7.36
N PRO A 36 17.08 10.81 7.37
CA PRO A 36 17.74 11.65 6.38
C PRO A 36 19.24 11.42 6.40
N TYR A 37 19.89 11.48 5.24
CA TYR A 37 21.33 11.38 5.15
C TYR A 37 21.99 12.55 5.90
N ASN A 38 22.90 12.26 6.82
CA ASN A 38 23.72 13.28 7.46
C ASN A 38 24.73 13.81 6.42
N GLN A 39 24.64 15.10 6.10
CA GLN A 39 25.65 15.76 5.28
C GLN A 39 26.97 15.78 6.06
N SER A 40 27.93 14.96 5.63
CA SER A 40 29.25 14.85 6.27
C SER A 40 30.26 15.89 5.77
N ARG A 41 29.90 16.68 4.74
CA ARG A 41 30.76 17.76 4.26
C ARG A 41 30.79 18.87 5.31
N PRO A 42 31.98 19.28 5.80
CA PRO A 42 32.06 20.44 6.68
C PRO A 42 31.50 21.66 5.94
N ASN A 43 30.63 22.43 6.62
CA ASN A 43 30.18 23.73 6.12
C ASN A 43 31.42 24.63 5.99
N GLY A 44 32.02 24.65 4.80
CA GLY A 44 33.11 25.56 4.50
C GLY A 44 32.59 26.99 4.56
N PRO A 45 33.40 27.96 5.04
CA PRO A 45 33.07 29.36 4.82
C PRO A 45 32.91 29.57 3.31
N ASP A 46 31.88 30.30 2.89
CA ASP A 46 31.66 30.70 1.49
C ASP A 46 33.00 31.17 0.91
N ILE A 47 33.61 30.31 0.10
CA ILE A 47 34.81 30.68 -0.65
C ILE A 47 34.29 31.66 -1.69
N GLN A 48 34.48 32.95 -1.43
CA GLN A 48 34.34 34.00 -2.44
C GLN A 48 35.11 33.53 -3.67
N SER A 49 34.38 33.26 -4.76
CA SER A 49 34.97 32.90 -6.05
C SER A 49 35.98 33.98 -6.44
N LYS A 50 37.14 33.54 -6.93
CA LYS A 50 38.21 34.45 -7.36
C LYS A 50 37.72 35.28 -8.55
N PRO A 51 38.06 36.59 -8.63
CA PRO A 51 37.69 37.41 -9.77
C PRO A 51 38.72 37.27 -10.90
N SER A 52 38.45 36.41 -11.88
CA SER A 52 38.88 36.56 -13.28
C SER A 52 38.33 35.38 -14.11
N GLU A 53 37.03 35.41 -14.41
CA GLU A 53 36.39 34.47 -15.33
C GLU A 53 36.19 35.15 -16.70
N PRO A 54 36.28 34.44 -17.83
CA PRO A 54 35.96 34.98 -19.15
C PRO A 54 34.51 35.48 -19.18
N LEU A 55 34.26 36.58 -19.90
CA LEU A 55 32.96 37.26 -19.97
C LEU A 55 31.79 36.40 -20.54
N HIS A 56 32.03 35.15 -20.94
CA HIS A 56 31.09 34.32 -21.70
C HIS A 56 30.77 32.95 -21.07
N GLU A 57 31.38 32.60 -19.94
CA GLU A 57 31.27 31.28 -19.31
C GLU A 57 30.47 31.39 -18.00
N VAL A 58 29.21 30.93 -17.99
CA VAL A 58 28.38 30.95 -16.78
C VAL A 58 28.60 29.67 -15.98
N GLU A 59 29.18 29.77 -14.78
CA GLU A 59 29.29 28.63 -13.86
C GLU A 59 27.91 28.02 -13.53
N ALA A 60 27.70 26.77 -13.96
CA ALA A 60 26.47 26.05 -13.69
C ALA A 60 26.71 24.54 -13.63
N ARG A 61 26.24 23.90 -12.57
CA ARG A 61 26.24 22.43 -12.50
C ARG A 61 25.24 21.86 -13.49
N LEU A 62 25.50 20.65 -14.00
CA LEU A 62 24.59 19.94 -14.92
C LEU A 62 23.16 19.74 -14.41
N TRP A 63 22.95 19.75 -13.09
CA TRP A 63 21.63 19.62 -12.44
C TRP A 63 21.07 20.95 -11.88
N GLN A 64 21.65 22.08 -12.26
CA GLN A 64 21.19 23.41 -11.87
C GLN A 64 20.24 23.98 -12.94
N ASP A 65 19.33 24.86 -12.52
CA ASP A 65 18.44 25.58 -13.42
C ASP A 65 19.26 26.48 -14.35
N PRO A 66 19.20 26.29 -15.68
CA PRO A 66 20.02 27.04 -16.61
C PRO A 66 19.67 28.55 -16.56
N PHE A 67 18.40 28.91 -16.47
CA PHE A 67 17.98 30.32 -16.47
C PHE A 67 18.38 31.03 -15.19
N GLU A 68 18.25 30.35 -14.04
CA GLU A 68 18.68 30.89 -12.74
C GLU A 68 20.20 31.13 -12.70
N ALA A 69 21.00 30.21 -13.26
CA ALA A 69 22.45 30.37 -13.31
C ALA A 69 22.85 31.57 -14.19
N ALA A 70 22.22 31.73 -15.37
CA ALA A 70 22.46 32.87 -16.25
C ALA A 70 22.03 34.21 -15.61
N GLU A 71 20.86 34.27 -14.98
CA GLU A 71 20.40 35.46 -14.25
C GLU A 71 21.35 35.82 -13.09
N ALA A 72 21.82 34.84 -12.33
CA ALA A 72 22.75 35.07 -11.22
C ALA A 72 24.10 35.61 -11.72
N HIS A 73 24.57 35.18 -12.89
CA HIS A 73 25.77 35.70 -13.54
C HIS A 73 25.60 37.16 -13.97
N GLU A 74 24.48 37.48 -14.64
CA GLU A 74 24.18 38.86 -15.08
C GLU A 74 24.14 39.85 -13.91
N VAL A 75 23.54 39.47 -12.78
CA VAL A 75 23.52 40.33 -11.58
C VAL A 75 24.93 40.57 -11.05
N ARG A 76 25.78 39.53 -11.04
CA ARG A 76 27.19 39.66 -10.61
C ARG A 76 27.99 40.55 -11.55
N ASP A 77 27.77 40.47 -12.86
CA ASP A 77 28.48 41.31 -13.84
C ASP A 77 28.02 42.76 -13.77
N LYS A 78 26.72 43.03 -13.65
CA LYS A 78 26.20 44.38 -13.44
C LYS A 78 26.72 45.03 -12.16
N ASP A 79 27.03 44.24 -11.12
CA ASP A 79 27.66 44.74 -9.90
C ASP A 79 29.16 45.03 -10.08
N LYS A 80 29.84 44.39 -11.03
CA LYS A 80 31.24 44.68 -11.42
C LYS A 80 31.34 45.91 -12.34
N ASP A 81 30.36 46.15 -13.20
CA ASP A 81 30.36 47.23 -14.21
C ASP A 81 29.96 48.63 -13.70
N LYS A 82 29.95 48.87 -12.38
CA LYS A 82 29.77 50.22 -11.81
C LYS A 82 30.89 51.21 -12.17
N ASP A 83 31.96 50.77 -12.83
CA ASP A 83 33.08 51.58 -13.33
C ASP A 83 32.99 51.95 -14.83
N GLY A 84 31.86 51.71 -15.51
CA GLY A 84 31.48 52.48 -16.72
C GLY A 84 31.92 51.95 -18.09
N HIS A 85 31.85 50.64 -18.33
CA HIS A 85 31.90 50.09 -19.69
C HIS A 85 30.72 49.14 -19.93
N ASP A 86 29.70 49.59 -20.68
CA ASP A 86 28.62 48.73 -21.18
C ASP A 86 29.15 47.85 -22.34
N ASP A 87 29.76 46.71 -22.02
CA ASP A 87 30.18 45.72 -23.02
C ASP A 87 29.10 44.63 -23.20
N HIS A 88 27.96 45.00 -23.79
CA HIS A 88 26.94 44.04 -24.27
C HIS A 88 27.39 43.21 -25.50
N PHE A 89 28.64 43.37 -25.98
CA PHE A 89 29.13 42.79 -27.23
C PHE A 89 29.37 41.27 -27.22
N GLY A 90 29.31 40.63 -26.04
CA GLY A 90 29.67 39.22 -25.84
C GLY A 90 28.62 38.15 -26.17
N HIS A 91 27.34 38.51 -26.12
CA HIS A 91 26.22 37.55 -26.11
C HIS A 91 25.29 37.70 -27.34
N ASP A 92 25.83 38.20 -28.46
CA ASP A 92 25.11 38.35 -29.73
C ASP A 92 25.00 37.00 -30.48
N LEU A 93 23.89 36.79 -31.18
CA LEU A 93 23.65 35.60 -32.01
C LEU A 93 24.75 35.34 -33.04
N LYS A 94 25.44 36.39 -33.51
CA LYS A 94 26.56 36.28 -34.44
C LYS A 94 27.73 35.47 -33.88
N ALA A 95 27.97 35.55 -32.57
CA ALA A 95 29.02 34.78 -31.91
C ALA A 95 28.70 33.28 -31.98
N LEU A 96 27.45 32.90 -31.70
CA LEU A 96 26.97 31.53 -31.83
C LEU A 96 27.06 31.02 -33.29
N THR A 97 26.68 31.84 -34.28
CA THR A 97 26.83 31.49 -35.70
C THR A 97 28.29 31.21 -36.06
N GLN A 98 29.22 32.04 -35.58
CA GLN A 98 30.65 31.84 -35.82
C GLN A 98 31.16 30.57 -35.12
N GLU A 99 30.68 30.28 -33.91
CA GLU A 99 31.03 29.07 -33.16
C GLU A 99 30.58 27.80 -33.89
N ILE A 100 29.35 27.79 -34.43
CA ILE A 100 28.84 26.70 -35.27
C ILE A 100 29.73 26.53 -36.50
N GLN A 101 30.05 27.62 -37.20
CA GLN A 101 30.92 27.56 -38.39
C GLN A 101 32.29 26.99 -38.04
N ASN A 102 32.91 27.42 -36.95
CA ASN A 102 34.21 26.92 -36.51
C ASN A 102 34.18 25.40 -36.23
N LYS A 103 33.11 24.88 -35.61
CA LYS A 103 32.96 23.44 -35.37
C LYS A 103 32.69 22.65 -36.66
N LEU A 104 32.01 23.24 -37.65
CA LEU A 104 31.80 22.63 -38.98
C LEU A 104 33.08 22.60 -39.82
N ASP A 105 33.84 23.70 -39.81
CA ASP A 105 35.14 23.82 -40.47
C ASP A 105 36.15 22.83 -39.88
N ALA A 106 36.15 22.66 -38.55
CA ALA A 106 36.98 21.67 -37.86
C ALA A 106 36.65 20.22 -38.24
N ARG A 107 35.45 19.95 -38.79
CA ARG A 107 35.03 18.64 -39.30
C ARG A 107 35.25 18.48 -40.81
N GLU A 108 35.87 19.45 -41.47
CA GLU A 108 36.02 19.50 -42.93
C GLU A 108 34.68 19.47 -43.69
N GLN A 109 33.59 19.95 -43.04
CA GLN A 109 32.25 20.04 -43.62
C GLN A 109 31.69 21.47 -43.49
N PRO A 110 32.30 22.47 -44.16
CA PRO A 110 31.92 23.88 -44.02
C PRO A 110 30.48 24.17 -44.48
N GLN A 111 29.92 23.34 -45.36
CA GLN A 111 28.50 23.37 -45.80
C GLN A 111 27.69 22.17 -45.28
N GLY A 112 28.14 21.57 -44.18
CA GLY A 112 27.48 20.42 -43.56
C GLY A 112 26.16 20.74 -42.87
N GLU A 113 25.50 19.69 -42.41
CA GLU A 113 24.29 19.77 -41.58
C GLU A 113 24.67 19.82 -40.11
N GLN A 114 24.21 20.83 -39.38
CA GLN A 114 24.35 20.91 -37.93
C GLN A 114 23.03 20.55 -37.24
N LYS A 115 23.09 19.56 -36.33
CA LYS A 115 21.94 19.15 -35.53
C LYS A 115 21.78 20.03 -34.30
N VAL A 116 20.56 20.50 -34.07
CA VAL A 116 20.19 21.33 -32.93
C VAL A 116 19.00 20.71 -32.21
N ILE A 117 19.10 20.58 -30.89
CA ILE A 117 17.98 20.17 -30.04
C ILE A 117 17.52 21.38 -29.22
N ALA A 118 16.34 21.91 -29.55
CA ALA A 118 15.74 23.05 -28.88
C ALA A 118 14.73 22.57 -27.84
N VAL A 119 14.99 22.79 -26.56
CA VAL A 119 14.17 22.32 -25.44
C VAL A 119 13.35 23.47 -24.89
N MET A 120 12.02 23.36 -24.97
CA MET A 120 11.12 24.37 -24.41
C MET A 120 10.89 24.10 -22.91
N LEU A 121 11.23 25.08 -22.08
CA LEU A 121 11.13 25.02 -20.61
C LEU A 121 10.08 26.02 -20.09
N PRO A 122 9.44 25.73 -18.94
CA PRO A 122 8.44 26.62 -18.36
C PRO A 122 9.10 27.87 -17.76
N ASP A 123 8.39 28.99 -17.82
CA ASP A 123 8.79 30.25 -17.22
C ASP A 123 7.79 30.73 -16.19
N GLY A 124 8.34 31.22 -15.08
CA GLY A 124 7.60 31.89 -14.04
C GLY A 124 8.28 31.78 -12.69
N HIS A 125 7.60 32.39 -11.71
CA HIS A 125 8.15 32.76 -10.41
C HIS A 125 7.80 31.77 -9.30
N TYR A 126 7.05 30.72 -9.63
CA TYR A 126 6.68 29.66 -8.69
C TYR A 126 7.86 28.73 -8.45
N PHE A 127 7.99 28.25 -7.22
CA PHE A 127 9.06 27.33 -6.84
C PHE A 127 9.07 26.06 -7.71
N GLU A 128 7.90 25.51 -8.01
CA GLU A 128 7.74 24.29 -8.82
C GLU A 128 8.30 24.45 -10.25
N GLU A 129 8.29 25.65 -10.83
CA GLU A 129 8.79 25.88 -12.19
C GLU A 129 10.32 25.83 -12.23
N ALA A 130 11.00 26.41 -11.24
CA ALA A 130 12.45 26.31 -11.11
C ALA A 130 12.89 24.86 -10.86
N GLU A 131 12.21 24.13 -9.97
CA GLU A 131 12.46 22.70 -9.75
C GLU A 131 12.18 21.88 -11.01
N THR A 132 11.12 22.20 -11.77
CA THR A 132 10.83 21.58 -13.06
C THR A 132 11.98 21.80 -14.05
N ARG A 133 12.52 23.01 -14.17
CA ARG A 133 13.65 23.29 -15.08
C ARG A 133 14.90 22.47 -14.73
N ARG A 134 15.24 22.37 -13.44
CA ARG A 134 16.34 21.50 -12.94
C ARG A 134 16.13 20.05 -13.34
N ARG A 135 14.92 19.54 -13.11
CA ARG A 135 14.52 18.16 -13.41
C ARG A 135 14.59 17.87 -14.90
N LEU A 136 14.10 18.78 -15.74
CA LEU A 136 14.06 18.61 -17.19
C LEU A 136 15.47 18.66 -17.81
N ARG A 137 16.32 19.61 -17.38
CA ARG A 137 17.72 19.65 -17.83
C ARG A 137 18.44 18.35 -17.52
N TYR A 138 18.31 17.85 -16.29
CA TYR A 138 18.86 16.54 -15.92
C TYR A 138 18.36 15.41 -16.82
N ALA A 139 17.04 15.31 -17.04
CA ALA A 139 16.44 14.24 -17.85
C ALA A 139 16.90 14.27 -19.31
N VAL A 140 16.99 15.46 -19.91
CA VAL A 140 17.47 15.63 -21.29
C VAL A 140 18.95 15.23 -21.39
N LEU A 141 19.81 15.73 -20.51
CA LEU A 141 21.23 15.40 -20.49
C LEU A 141 21.47 13.89 -20.25
N SER A 142 20.71 13.27 -19.35
CA SER A 142 20.73 11.81 -19.17
C SER A 142 20.27 11.06 -20.43
N GLY A 143 19.29 11.59 -21.18
CA GLY A 143 18.81 11.01 -22.43
C GLY A 143 19.89 10.98 -23.52
N PHE A 144 20.71 12.02 -23.60
CA PHE A 144 21.88 12.07 -24.48
C PHE A 144 22.91 10.98 -24.16
N ASP A 145 23.23 10.82 -22.88
CA ASP A 145 24.18 9.80 -22.43
C ASP A 145 23.61 8.39 -22.63
N ALA A 146 22.36 8.15 -22.23
CA ALA A 146 21.74 6.84 -22.37
C ALA A 146 21.53 6.44 -23.84
N ALA A 147 21.15 7.33 -24.76
CA ALA A 147 20.96 6.96 -26.16
C ALA A 147 22.27 6.57 -26.85
N LYS A 148 23.24 7.49 -26.84
CA LYS A 148 24.44 7.42 -27.68
C LYS A 148 25.71 7.88 -26.95
N ARG A 149 25.74 7.98 -25.61
CA ARG A 149 26.90 8.44 -24.80
C ARG A 149 27.42 9.83 -25.20
N TYR A 150 26.48 10.73 -25.52
CA TYR A 150 26.81 12.16 -25.66
C TYR A 150 26.93 12.79 -24.27
N GLN A 151 27.98 13.57 -24.05
CA GLN A 151 28.24 14.28 -22.80
C GLN A 151 28.45 15.77 -23.08
N SER A 152 28.27 16.62 -22.06
CA SER A 152 28.60 18.03 -22.18
C SER A 152 30.09 18.20 -22.50
N ASP A 153 30.39 19.08 -23.47
CA ASP A 153 31.74 19.54 -23.78
C ASP A 153 32.34 20.25 -22.56
N GLU A 154 31.51 21.07 -21.88
CA GLU A 154 31.83 21.84 -20.69
C GLU A 154 30.86 21.50 -19.54
N PRO A 155 31.22 20.57 -18.63
CA PRO A 155 30.31 20.13 -17.57
C PRO A 155 30.03 21.17 -16.47
N GLU A 156 30.88 22.19 -16.37
CA GLU A 156 30.86 23.20 -15.31
C GLU A 156 30.32 24.56 -15.78
N HIS A 157 30.11 24.73 -17.08
CA HIS A 157 29.70 26.01 -17.67
C HIS A 157 28.51 25.87 -18.63
N ILE A 158 27.76 26.95 -18.77
CA ILE A 158 26.74 27.14 -19.80
C ILE A 158 26.96 28.49 -20.48
N HIS A 159 26.42 28.65 -21.68
CA HIS A 159 26.48 29.89 -22.42
C HIS A 159 25.07 30.42 -22.68
N TYR A 160 24.94 31.72 -22.98
CA TYR A 160 23.67 32.32 -23.34
C TYR A 160 23.82 33.39 -24.40
N VAL A 161 22.77 33.56 -25.21
CA VAL A 161 22.65 34.58 -26.26
C VAL A 161 21.33 35.31 -26.17
N TYR A 162 21.34 36.59 -26.57
CA TYR A 162 20.16 37.40 -26.73
C TYR A 162 19.67 37.39 -28.17
N PHE A 163 18.35 37.40 -28.34
CA PHE A 163 17.72 37.48 -29.65
C PHE A 163 16.43 38.27 -29.59
N SER A 164 16.10 38.96 -30.67
CA SER A 164 14.83 39.67 -30.79
C SER A 164 13.75 38.78 -31.42
N LEU A 165 12.56 38.76 -30.85
CA LEU A 165 11.35 38.21 -31.46
C LEU A 165 10.41 39.37 -31.80
N GLY A 166 10.18 39.61 -33.09
CA GLY A 166 9.42 40.78 -33.55
C GLY A 166 10.16 42.11 -33.35
N LYS A 167 9.42 43.23 -33.25
CA LYS A 167 10.00 44.59 -33.24
C LYS A 167 10.52 45.07 -31.88
N ASP A 168 10.04 44.54 -30.76
CA ASP A 168 10.27 45.15 -29.44
C ASP A 168 10.54 44.16 -28.28
N LYS A 169 10.67 42.84 -28.53
CA LYS A 169 10.90 41.84 -27.46
C LYS A 169 12.28 41.20 -27.58
N GLU A 170 13.16 41.49 -26.63
CA GLU A 170 14.43 40.79 -26.44
C GLU A 170 14.20 39.56 -25.56
N SER A 171 14.68 38.41 -26.03
CA SER A 171 14.54 37.09 -25.42
C SER A 171 15.93 36.47 -25.26
N LYS A 172 16.03 35.51 -24.33
CA LYS A 172 17.30 34.85 -23.98
C LYS A 172 17.22 33.35 -24.27
N ALA A 173 18.23 32.82 -24.95
CA ALA A 173 18.42 31.40 -25.18
C ALA A 173 19.73 30.97 -24.52
N ILE A 174 19.67 29.86 -23.77
CA ILE A 174 20.86 29.28 -23.14
C ILE A 174 21.28 28.10 -24.00
N TYR A 175 22.57 27.91 -24.18
CA TYR A 175 23.07 26.83 -25.04
C TYR A 175 24.25 26.08 -24.43
N GLU A 176 24.34 24.80 -24.80
CA GLU A 176 25.37 23.85 -24.38
C GLU A 176 25.72 22.93 -25.54
N TRP A 177 26.99 22.53 -25.64
CA TRP A 177 27.45 21.58 -26.65
C TRP A 177 27.54 20.17 -26.10
N MET A 178 27.00 19.22 -26.86
CA MET A 178 27.08 17.80 -26.55
C MET A 178 28.05 17.12 -27.53
N THR A 179 29.07 16.44 -27.01
CA THR A 179 30.07 15.71 -27.80
C THR A 179 29.99 14.21 -27.52
N TYR A 180 30.21 13.41 -28.56
CA TYR A 180 30.28 11.96 -28.42
C TYR A 180 31.63 11.55 -27.82
N LYS A 181 31.61 10.77 -26.74
CA LYS A 181 32.82 10.24 -26.11
C LYS A 181 32.81 8.71 -26.19
N PRO A 182 33.60 8.08 -27.08
CA PRO A 182 33.68 6.62 -27.14
C PRO A 182 34.34 6.06 -25.88
N VAL A 183 33.82 4.95 -25.37
CA VAL A 183 34.49 4.16 -24.32
C VAL A 183 35.59 3.35 -25.00
N GLY A 184 36.85 3.61 -24.65
CA GLY A 184 37.95 2.75 -25.07
C GLY A 184 37.86 1.40 -24.36
N GLU A 185 37.73 0.30 -25.11
CA GLU A 185 37.57 -1.06 -24.59
C GLU A 185 38.83 -1.66 -23.90
N HIS A 186 39.80 -0.83 -23.48
CA HIS A 186 41.04 -1.29 -22.86
C HIS A 186 41.56 -0.34 -21.76
N GLU A 187 41.11 -0.54 -20.52
CA GLU A 187 41.62 0.14 -19.31
C GLU A 187 43.07 -0.24 -18.91
N ASN A 188 43.86 -0.94 -19.75
CA ASN A 188 45.23 -1.36 -19.41
C ASN A 188 46.31 -0.94 -20.41
N ARG A 189 46.06 0.02 -21.32
CA ARG A 189 47.13 0.61 -22.15
C ARG A 189 47.50 2.01 -21.66
N PRO A 190 48.80 2.38 -21.68
CA PRO A 190 49.21 3.77 -21.41
C PRO A 190 48.50 4.72 -22.38
N PRO A 191 48.29 6.00 -22.02
CA PRO A 191 47.60 6.95 -22.89
C PRO A 191 48.30 6.99 -24.25
N ALA A 192 47.56 6.61 -25.29
CA ALA A 192 48.01 6.70 -26.67
C ALA A 192 48.27 8.18 -27.01
N LYS A 193 49.31 8.44 -27.82
CA LYS A 193 49.64 9.78 -28.30
C LYS A 193 48.45 10.37 -29.07
N ASN A 194 48.27 11.69 -28.97
CA ASN A 194 47.19 12.49 -29.55
C ASN A 194 46.86 12.24 -31.05
N GLU A 195 47.69 11.51 -31.79
CA GLU A 195 47.46 11.16 -33.19
C GLU A 195 46.57 9.91 -33.37
N GLU A 196 46.58 8.94 -32.45
CA GLU A 196 45.70 7.75 -32.52
C GLU A 196 44.26 8.06 -32.07
N LEU A 197 44.04 9.08 -31.24
CA LEU A 197 42.70 9.58 -30.89
C LEU A 197 41.97 10.22 -32.08
N LYS A 198 42.72 10.75 -33.07
CA LYS A 198 42.14 11.34 -34.28
C LYS A 198 41.60 10.29 -35.26
N GLU A 199 42.13 9.07 -35.26
CA GLU A 199 41.66 7.99 -36.14
C GLU A 199 40.38 7.30 -35.63
N ILE A 200 40.06 7.39 -34.33
CA ILE A 200 38.82 6.86 -33.73
C ILE A 200 37.63 7.84 -33.95
N SER A 201 37.92 9.14 -34.07
CA SER A 201 36.96 10.18 -34.44
C SER A 201 36.71 10.22 -35.96
N LYS A 202 36.09 9.18 -36.52
CA LYS A 202 35.41 9.25 -37.82
C LYS A 202 34.03 9.93 -37.68
N PRO A 203 33.46 10.50 -38.76
CA PRO A 203 32.41 11.54 -38.72
C PRO A 203 30.98 11.05 -38.43
N ASP A 204 30.77 9.86 -37.84
CA ASP A 204 29.43 9.29 -37.65
C ASP A 204 28.66 9.90 -36.47
N HIS A 205 29.32 10.68 -35.62
CA HIS A 205 28.73 11.28 -34.41
C HIS A 205 29.06 12.78 -34.29
N PRO A 206 28.35 13.66 -35.04
CA PRO A 206 28.55 15.10 -34.95
C PRO A 206 28.15 15.63 -33.57
N SER A 207 28.92 16.57 -33.01
CA SER A 207 28.52 17.35 -31.83
C SER A 207 27.18 18.03 -32.07
N ILE A 208 26.35 18.04 -31.03
CA ILE A 208 24.96 18.51 -31.07
C ILE A 208 24.88 19.79 -30.23
N LEU A 209 24.21 20.81 -30.78
CA LEU A 209 23.92 22.03 -30.03
C LEU A 209 22.58 21.86 -29.29
N VAL A 210 22.56 22.09 -27.99
CA VAL A 210 21.34 22.09 -27.18
C VAL A 210 20.98 23.54 -26.86
N LEU A 211 19.75 23.95 -27.16
CA LEU A 211 19.21 25.27 -26.83
C LEU A 211 18.08 25.15 -25.82
N TRP A 212 18.22 25.75 -24.65
CA TRP A 212 17.16 25.88 -23.66
C TRP A 212 16.38 27.17 -23.92
N LEU A 213 15.11 27.02 -24.28
CA LEU A 213 14.23 28.10 -24.68
C LEU A 213 13.12 28.30 -23.66
N ASN A 214 12.83 29.56 -23.34
CA ASN A 214 11.71 29.92 -22.49
C ASN A 214 10.39 29.82 -23.27
N GLN A 215 9.49 28.91 -22.92
CA GLN A 215 8.21 28.69 -23.62
C GLN A 215 7.36 29.96 -23.73
N LYS A 216 7.38 30.84 -22.72
CA LYS A 216 6.58 32.07 -22.70
C LYS A 216 6.96 33.04 -23.81
N ASP A 217 8.20 32.96 -24.30
CA ASP A 217 8.67 33.79 -25.40
C ASP A 217 8.09 33.41 -26.75
N PHE A 218 7.57 32.19 -26.85
CA PHE A 218 7.02 31.62 -28.08
C PHE A 218 5.48 31.49 -28.05
N LYS A 219 4.78 32.11 -27.09
CA LYS A 219 3.31 32.11 -27.06
C LYS A 219 2.70 32.75 -28.31
N ILE A 220 1.46 32.36 -28.64
CA ILE A 220 0.63 32.84 -29.77
C ILE A 220 1.14 32.38 -31.15
N THR A 221 2.42 32.58 -31.47
CA THR A 221 3.03 32.19 -32.77
C THR A 221 4.37 31.45 -32.58
N PRO A 222 4.37 30.26 -31.96
CA PRO A 222 5.59 29.53 -31.65
C PRO A 222 6.41 29.15 -32.88
N TYR A 223 5.79 28.75 -33.98
CA TYR A 223 6.49 28.27 -35.18
C TYR A 223 7.19 29.40 -35.92
N GLN A 224 6.52 30.53 -36.17
CA GLN A 224 7.14 31.73 -36.75
C GLN A 224 8.28 32.28 -35.88
N ASN A 225 8.13 32.27 -34.56
CA ASN A 225 9.16 32.76 -33.65
C ASN A 225 10.39 31.83 -33.65
N LEU A 226 10.19 30.51 -33.73
CA LEU A 226 11.28 29.55 -33.93
C LEU A 226 11.99 29.75 -35.27
N ILE A 227 11.23 29.93 -36.36
CA ILE A 227 11.79 30.26 -37.68
C ILE A 227 12.64 31.53 -37.59
N SER A 228 12.10 32.61 -36.99
CA SER A 228 12.80 33.88 -36.86
C SER A 228 14.11 33.77 -36.08
N LEU A 229 14.14 32.97 -35.01
CA LEU A 229 15.35 32.68 -34.24
C LEU A 229 16.39 31.95 -35.11
N PHE A 230 16.00 30.86 -35.75
CA PHE A 230 16.95 30.02 -36.50
C PHE A 230 17.40 30.64 -37.83
N GLU A 231 16.57 31.45 -38.50
CA GLU A 231 16.99 32.24 -39.65
C GLU A 231 18.06 33.27 -39.28
N LYS A 232 17.96 33.86 -38.08
CA LYS A 232 19.00 34.74 -37.56
C LYS A 232 20.29 34.00 -37.23
N ILE A 233 20.24 32.72 -36.84
CA ILE A 233 21.45 31.93 -36.60
C ILE A 233 22.12 31.55 -37.93
N VAL A 234 21.35 31.24 -38.97
CA VAL A 234 21.92 30.86 -40.28
C VAL A 234 22.55 32.07 -40.98
N GLN A 235 21.84 33.22 -41.04
CA GLN A 235 22.23 34.56 -41.55
C GLN A 235 23.03 34.71 -42.88
N SER A 236 23.62 33.65 -43.44
CA SER A 236 24.49 33.60 -44.61
C SER A 236 24.45 32.19 -45.22
N ASP A 237 24.80 32.06 -46.50
CA ASP A 237 24.68 30.82 -47.29
C ASP A 237 25.60 29.66 -46.84
N LEU A 238 26.01 29.60 -45.57
CA LEU A 238 27.09 28.76 -45.07
C LEU A 238 26.70 27.29 -44.77
N PHE A 239 25.65 27.00 -43.98
CA PHE A 239 25.29 25.63 -43.56
C PHE A 239 23.77 25.36 -43.49
N THR A 240 23.35 24.13 -43.19
CA THR A 240 21.95 23.73 -42.92
C THR A 240 21.72 23.34 -41.47
N LEU A 241 20.50 23.57 -40.96
CA LEU A 241 20.12 23.25 -39.59
C LEU A 241 19.00 22.21 -39.54
N ASN A 242 19.25 21.14 -38.81
CA ASN A 242 18.25 20.14 -38.46
C ASN A 242 17.85 20.29 -37.00
N ILE A 243 16.63 20.78 -36.79
CA ILE A 243 16.15 21.28 -35.53
C ILE A 243 15.11 20.31 -34.99
N ALA A 244 15.47 19.60 -33.93
CA ALA A 244 14.54 18.81 -33.13
C ALA A 244 14.07 19.65 -31.93
N VAL A 245 12.80 20.02 -31.91
CA VAL A 245 12.18 20.77 -30.82
C VAL A 245 11.58 19.79 -29.82
N LEU A 246 12.08 19.78 -28.58
CA LEU A 246 11.44 19.10 -27.45
C LEU A 246 10.43 20.06 -26.82
N GLY A 247 9.21 20.04 -27.35
CA GLY A 247 8.12 20.91 -26.97
C GLY A 247 6.94 20.81 -27.94
N PRO A 248 5.86 21.57 -27.71
CA PRO A 248 5.69 22.58 -26.66
C PRO A 248 5.66 22.03 -25.23
N LYS A 249 5.99 22.88 -24.24
CA LYS A 249 6.10 22.48 -22.81
C LYS A 249 4.74 22.18 -22.14
N ASP A 250 3.65 22.71 -22.68
CA ASP A 250 2.30 22.54 -22.14
C ASP A 250 1.26 22.48 -23.26
N SER A 251 0.03 22.13 -22.86
CA SER A 251 -1.11 22.07 -23.78
C SER A 251 -1.51 23.42 -24.39
N GLU A 252 -1.16 24.54 -23.73
CA GLU A 252 -1.38 25.89 -24.26
C GLU A 252 -0.46 26.15 -25.46
N GLY A 253 0.83 25.91 -25.32
CA GLY A 253 1.80 26.03 -26.40
C GLY A 253 1.51 25.09 -27.57
N LEU A 254 0.97 23.89 -27.31
CA LEU A 254 0.50 23.00 -28.38
C LEU A 254 -0.74 23.55 -29.10
N GLN A 255 -1.67 24.16 -28.36
CA GLN A 255 -2.81 24.82 -28.98
C GLN A 255 -2.36 26.00 -29.84
N ASP A 256 -1.43 26.82 -29.37
CA ASP A 256 -0.86 27.94 -30.13
C ASP A 256 -0.18 27.46 -31.41
N LEU A 257 0.66 26.42 -31.31
CA LEU A 257 1.32 25.80 -32.48
C LEU A 257 0.31 25.27 -33.49
N THR A 258 -0.74 24.60 -33.00
CA THR A 258 -1.80 24.04 -33.84
C THR A 258 -2.59 25.15 -34.52
N ASN A 259 -3.02 26.17 -33.78
CA ASN A 259 -3.77 27.32 -34.30
C ASN A 259 -2.96 28.14 -35.32
N GLU A 260 -1.64 28.23 -35.14
CA GLU A 260 -0.77 28.97 -36.05
C GLU A 260 -0.63 28.26 -37.40
N VAL A 261 -0.47 26.94 -37.40
CA VAL A 261 -0.28 26.14 -38.62
C VAL A 261 -1.59 25.93 -39.38
N LEU A 262 -2.72 25.86 -38.65
CA LEU A 262 -4.07 25.77 -39.23
C LEU A 262 -4.44 27.04 -39.99
N THR A 263 -4.74 26.95 -41.30
CA THR A 263 -5.40 28.08 -41.98
C THR A 263 -6.88 28.13 -41.65
N SER A 264 -7.35 29.31 -41.26
CA SER A 264 -8.77 29.67 -41.19
C SER A 264 -9.36 29.89 -42.59
N ALA A 265 -9.14 28.98 -43.53
CA ALA A 265 -9.81 29.00 -44.83
C ALA A 265 -11.22 28.40 -44.67
N ASN A 266 -12.18 29.28 -44.33
CA ASN A 266 -13.62 29.02 -44.25
C ASN A 266 -14.05 27.82 -43.40
N LEU A 267 -14.30 28.09 -42.11
CA LEU A 267 -15.09 27.26 -41.20
C LEU A 267 -16.57 27.17 -41.65
N ASP A 268 -16.83 26.66 -42.85
CA ASP A 268 -18.13 26.08 -43.15
C ASP A 268 -18.15 24.70 -42.50
N ARG A 269 -19.08 24.47 -41.56
CA ARG A 269 -19.27 23.24 -40.75
C ARG A 269 -19.48 21.93 -41.56
N LYS A 270 -19.20 21.92 -42.86
CA LYS A 270 -19.40 20.81 -43.79
C LYS A 270 -18.19 20.50 -44.70
N SER A 271 -17.04 21.19 -44.57
CA SER A 271 -15.87 20.87 -45.39
C SER A 271 -15.17 19.59 -44.91
N SER A 272 -15.04 18.59 -45.80
CA SER A 272 -14.23 17.39 -45.59
C SER A 272 -12.76 17.73 -45.28
N PHE A 273 -12.11 16.84 -44.54
CA PHE A 273 -10.69 16.87 -44.16
C PHE A 273 -9.73 17.20 -45.33
N ASP A 274 -10.10 16.82 -46.55
CA ASP A 274 -9.31 17.06 -47.78
C ASP A 274 -9.10 18.54 -48.14
N ASN A 275 -9.83 19.47 -47.52
CA ASN A 275 -9.76 20.91 -47.81
C ASN A 275 -9.00 21.75 -46.78
N LEU A 276 -8.45 21.17 -45.71
CA LEU A 276 -7.60 21.92 -44.77
C LEU A 276 -6.18 22.08 -45.32
N SER A 277 -5.87 23.23 -45.91
CA SER A 277 -4.49 23.59 -46.27
C SER A 277 -3.71 24.11 -45.06
N CYS A 278 -2.44 23.74 -44.90
CA CYS A 278 -1.58 24.39 -43.90
C CYS A 278 -1.10 25.75 -44.42
N LYS A 279 -0.86 26.70 -43.53
CA LYS A 279 -0.31 28.00 -43.93
C LYS A 279 1.16 27.79 -44.29
N LYS A 280 1.56 28.08 -45.53
CA LYS A 280 2.98 28.07 -45.92
C LYS A 280 3.72 29.17 -45.15
N PRO A 281 4.57 28.85 -44.18
CA PRO A 281 5.55 29.78 -43.62
C PRO A 281 6.62 30.04 -44.68
N ASN A 282 6.86 31.31 -44.97
CA ASN A 282 7.92 31.68 -45.90
C ASN A 282 9.27 31.58 -45.17
N HIS A 283 9.91 30.42 -45.20
CA HIS A 283 11.19 30.19 -44.53
C HIS A 283 12.21 29.51 -45.46
N ASN A 284 13.48 29.66 -45.12
CA ASN A 284 14.59 29.12 -45.92
C ASN A 284 14.58 27.57 -45.95
N ASN A 285 14.73 26.93 -47.12
CA ASN A 285 14.81 25.47 -47.30
C ASN A 285 15.99 24.80 -46.53
N ARG A 286 16.81 25.59 -45.83
CA ARG A 286 17.94 25.14 -45.00
C ARG A 286 17.55 24.79 -43.57
N LEU A 287 16.30 25.04 -43.16
CA LEU A 287 15.78 24.67 -41.85
C LEU A 287 14.88 23.45 -41.99
N ALA A 288 15.15 22.40 -41.20
CA ALA A 288 14.26 21.26 -41.06
C ALA A 288 13.78 21.17 -39.61
N PHE A 289 12.47 21.15 -39.39
CA PHE A 289 11.87 21.11 -38.06
C PHE A 289 11.20 19.77 -37.77
N SER A 290 11.56 19.17 -36.65
CA SER A 290 10.91 18.00 -36.06
C SER A 290 10.47 18.32 -34.63
N PHE A 291 9.18 18.23 -34.33
CA PHE A 291 8.62 18.48 -33.01
C PHE A 291 8.39 17.15 -32.27
N TYR A 292 8.89 17.08 -31.04
CA TYR A 292 8.66 15.99 -30.10
C TYR A 292 7.94 16.59 -28.88
N SER A 293 6.70 16.18 -28.66
CA SER A 293 5.82 16.71 -27.60
C SER A 293 5.73 15.75 -26.40
N PRO A 294 6.60 15.90 -25.38
CA PRO A 294 6.60 15.07 -24.18
C PRO A 294 5.59 15.48 -23.10
N ALA A 295 5.07 16.71 -23.13
CA ALA A 295 4.33 17.29 -22.00
C ALA A 295 2.86 17.62 -22.31
N ALA A 296 2.54 17.96 -23.55
CA ALA A 296 1.20 18.38 -23.93
C ALA A 296 0.26 17.19 -24.14
N THR A 297 -0.66 16.97 -23.20
CA THR A 297 -1.61 15.84 -23.19
C THR A 297 -2.98 16.18 -23.80
N ALA A 298 -3.21 17.45 -24.21
CA ALA A 298 -4.50 17.87 -24.75
C ALA A 298 -4.99 16.99 -25.92
N GLN A 299 -6.27 16.62 -25.85
CA GLN A 299 -6.90 15.69 -26.79
C GLN A 299 -7.16 16.35 -28.16
N GLU A 300 -7.07 15.54 -29.22
CA GLU A 300 -7.04 16.00 -30.61
C GLU A 300 -8.33 16.70 -31.03
N ASN A 301 -9.52 16.15 -30.71
CA ASN A 301 -10.80 16.76 -31.09
C ASN A 301 -11.09 18.12 -30.40
N ILE A 302 -10.38 18.44 -29.31
CA ILE A 302 -10.47 19.73 -28.60
C ILE A 302 -9.58 20.75 -29.30
N LEU A 303 -8.38 20.33 -29.70
CA LEU A 303 -7.42 21.16 -30.44
C LEU A 303 -7.91 21.41 -31.87
N LEU A 304 -8.51 20.39 -32.49
CA LEU A 304 -8.97 20.38 -33.88
C LEU A 304 -10.50 20.41 -33.94
N LYS A 305 -11.14 21.42 -33.35
CA LYS A 305 -12.63 21.54 -33.27
C LYS A 305 -13.38 21.39 -34.61
N ALA A 306 -12.69 21.49 -35.75
CA ALA A 306 -13.22 21.38 -37.11
C ALA A 306 -13.07 19.98 -37.74
N ILE A 307 -12.29 19.08 -37.13
CA ILE A 307 -11.90 17.79 -37.70
C ILE A 307 -12.58 16.68 -36.89
N GLY A 308 -13.33 15.80 -37.55
CA GLY A 308 -14.02 14.69 -36.89
C GLY A 308 -13.07 13.68 -36.22
N ASP A 309 -13.64 12.72 -35.49
CA ASP A 309 -12.95 11.81 -34.55
C ASP A 309 -11.88 10.87 -35.15
N ASN A 310 -11.60 10.90 -36.46
CA ASN A 310 -10.81 9.91 -37.18
C ASN A 310 -9.39 10.35 -37.59
N HIS A 311 -8.94 11.56 -37.23
CA HIS A 311 -7.64 12.08 -37.67
C HIS A 311 -6.71 12.40 -36.51
N ASN A 312 -5.44 12.02 -36.64
CA ASN A 312 -4.41 12.30 -35.65
C ASN A 312 -3.63 13.58 -36.01
N LEU A 313 -3.27 14.37 -34.99
CA LEU A 313 -2.49 15.59 -35.14
C LEU A 313 -1.15 15.36 -35.87
N SER A 314 -0.53 14.19 -35.66
CA SER A 314 0.74 13.84 -36.34
C SER A 314 0.56 13.67 -37.85
N GLU A 315 -0.51 12.99 -38.28
CA GLU A 315 -0.85 12.82 -39.72
C GLU A 315 -1.19 14.18 -40.35
N TYR A 316 -1.83 15.06 -39.59
CA TYR A 316 -2.13 16.41 -40.04
C TYR A 316 -0.87 17.24 -40.33
N PHE A 317 0.09 17.29 -39.39
CA PHE A 317 1.35 18.02 -39.59
C PHE A 317 2.20 17.42 -40.72
N GLU A 318 2.23 16.09 -40.87
CA GLU A 318 2.95 15.40 -41.96
C GLU A 318 2.37 15.71 -43.35
N ASN A 319 1.05 15.92 -43.44
CA ASN A 319 0.36 16.26 -44.69
C ASN A 319 0.47 17.74 -45.08
N CYS A 320 1.07 18.59 -44.25
CA CYS A 320 1.38 19.96 -44.61
C CYS A 320 2.42 20.02 -45.76
N GLU A 321 2.37 21.07 -46.60
CA GLU A 321 3.33 21.25 -47.71
C GLU A 321 4.80 21.24 -47.25
N ASP A 322 5.08 21.76 -46.06
CA ASP A 322 6.42 21.78 -45.44
C ASP A 322 6.81 20.47 -44.74
N LYS A 323 5.91 19.47 -44.70
CA LYS A 323 6.11 18.15 -44.06
C LYS A 323 6.66 18.27 -42.64
N ILE A 324 6.02 19.08 -41.81
CA ILE A 324 6.42 19.26 -40.42
C ILE A 324 6.24 17.92 -39.70
N ARG A 325 7.33 17.38 -39.18
CA ARG A 325 7.25 16.14 -38.42
C ARG A 325 6.83 16.44 -36.99
N PHE A 326 5.70 15.90 -36.57
CA PHE A 326 5.21 16.02 -35.21
C PHE A 326 5.06 14.64 -34.59
N ILE A 327 5.76 14.43 -33.47
CA ILE A 327 5.74 13.20 -32.70
C ILE A 327 5.26 13.50 -31.29
N ARG A 328 4.18 12.86 -30.88
CA ARG A 328 3.69 12.93 -29.50
C ARG A 328 4.22 11.73 -28.72
N THR A 329 5.03 11.98 -27.70
CA THR A 329 5.66 10.95 -26.86
C THR A 329 4.93 10.71 -25.54
N THR A 330 3.77 11.34 -25.31
CA THR A 330 2.95 11.18 -24.09
C THR A 330 1.50 10.84 -24.47
N PRO A 331 0.76 10.07 -23.68
CA PRO A 331 -0.66 9.80 -23.95
C PRO A 331 -1.53 11.05 -23.80
N THR A 332 -2.74 10.98 -24.37
CA THR A 332 -3.73 12.05 -24.33
C THR A 332 -4.56 12.03 -23.05
N ASP A 333 -5.20 13.16 -22.72
CA ASP A 333 -6.14 13.28 -21.60
C ASP A 333 -7.27 12.23 -21.68
N GLU A 334 -7.68 11.87 -22.89
CA GLU A 334 -8.68 10.82 -23.11
C GLU A 334 -8.14 9.42 -22.74
N ALA A 335 -6.91 9.10 -23.13
CA ALA A 335 -6.27 7.84 -22.78
C ALA A 335 -6.07 7.72 -21.26
N LEU A 336 -5.66 8.81 -20.59
CA LEU A 336 -5.58 8.90 -19.13
C LEU A 336 -6.97 8.66 -18.51
N GLY A 337 -7.98 9.42 -18.92
CA GLY A 337 -9.34 9.34 -18.36
C GLY A 337 -10.03 7.99 -18.59
N ARG A 338 -9.85 7.36 -19.77
CA ARG A 338 -10.38 6.01 -20.06
C ARG A 338 -9.76 4.97 -19.16
N THR A 339 -8.44 5.03 -18.97
CA THR A 339 -7.73 4.09 -18.11
C THR A 339 -8.16 4.25 -16.65
N LEU A 340 -8.27 5.49 -16.17
CA LEU A 340 -8.78 5.80 -14.83
C LEU A 340 -10.21 5.27 -14.63
N LYS A 341 -11.11 5.48 -15.61
CA LYS A 341 -12.48 4.96 -15.56
C LYS A 341 -12.52 3.45 -15.36
N MET A 342 -11.65 2.71 -16.05
CA MET A 342 -11.57 1.26 -15.90
C MET A 342 -11.14 0.86 -14.48
N GLU A 343 -10.16 1.55 -13.89
CA GLU A 343 -9.70 1.29 -12.52
C GLU A 343 -10.77 1.62 -11.48
N LEU A 344 -11.44 2.76 -11.61
CA LEU A 344 -12.55 3.13 -10.72
C LEU A 344 -13.66 2.07 -10.74
N ALA A 345 -13.96 1.51 -11.92
CA ALA A 345 -14.94 0.44 -12.06
C ALA A 345 -14.51 -0.86 -11.32
N LEU A 346 -13.22 -1.21 -11.31
CA LEU A 346 -12.71 -2.36 -10.55
C LEU A 346 -12.88 -2.20 -9.04
N ARG A 347 -12.90 -0.95 -8.54
CA ARG A 347 -13.13 -0.60 -7.13
C ARG A 347 -14.61 -0.32 -6.80
N GLY A 348 -15.53 -0.64 -7.71
CA GLY A 348 -16.97 -0.40 -7.53
C GLY A 348 -17.40 1.06 -7.65
N VAL A 349 -16.51 1.97 -8.05
CA VAL A 349 -16.80 3.39 -8.25
C VAL A 349 -17.28 3.61 -9.68
N GLN A 350 -18.58 3.81 -9.84
CA GLN A 350 -19.21 4.20 -11.10
C GLN A 350 -20.16 5.37 -10.85
N SER A 351 -20.15 6.37 -11.73
CA SER A 351 -21.07 7.50 -11.64
C SER A 351 -22.51 7.01 -11.80
N ASN A 352 -23.34 7.31 -10.81
CA ASN A 352 -24.79 7.07 -10.82
C ASN A 352 -25.45 8.05 -9.84
N PRO A 353 -26.80 8.14 -9.77
CA PRO A 353 -27.47 9.14 -8.93
C PRO A 353 -27.29 8.93 -7.42
N ARG A 354 -26.59 7.86 -7.00
CA ARG A 354 -26.21 7.57 -5.61
C ARG A 354 -24.70 7.66 -5.35
N ASN A 355 -23.88 7.72 -6.40
CA ASN A 355 -22.43 7.69 -6.34
C ASN A 355 -21.90 8.98 -6.93
N HIS A 356 -21.56 9.92 -6.04
CA HIS A 356 -21.02 11.20 -6.43
C HIS A 356 -19.50 11.15 -6.58
N ILE A 357 -18.98 11.85 -7.60
CA ILE A 357 -17.54 12.03 -7.84
C ILE A 357 -17.25 13.52 -7.86
N VAL A 358 -16.22 13.94 -7.14
CA VAL A 358 -15.76 15.33 -7.13
C VAL A 358 -14.46 15.41 -7.92
N LEU A 359 -14.33 16.41 -8.79
CA LEU A 359 -13.10 16.79 -9.46
C LEU A 359 -12.68 18.18 -8.97
N LEU A 360 -11.47 18.28 -8.47
CA LEU A 360 -10.81 19.53 -8.08
C LEU A 360 -9.76 19.81 -9.15
N SER A 361 -9.82 20.97 -9.81
CA SER A 361 -8.82 21.33 -10.81
C SER A 361 -8.26 22.72 -10.58
N GLU A 362 -7.04 22.95 -11.03
CA GLU A 362 -6.53 24.32 -11.26
C GLU A 362 -7.52 25.10 -12.17
N TRP A 363 -7.50 26.44 -12.11
CA TRP A 363 -8.34 27.32 -12.94
C TRP A 363 -7.52 28.00 -14.04
N ASP A 364 -6.27 28.33 -13.75
CA ASP A 364 -5.48 29.41 -14.35
C ASP A 364 -4.72 29.03 -15.63
N THR A 365 -4.71 27.75 -16.01
CA THR A 365 -4.06 27.27 -17.25
C THR A 365 -5.07 26.68 -18.23
N LEU A 366 -4.79 26.77 -19.54
CA LEU A 366 -5.62 26.10 -20.54
C LEU A 366 -5.70 24.58 -20.30
N TYR A 367 -4.58 23.98 -19.89
CA TYR A 367 -4.51 22.59 -19.47
C TYR A 367 -5.54 22.27 -18.37
N SER A 368 -5.58 23.09 -17.33
CA SER A 368 -6.52 22.97 -16.22
C SER A 368 -7.99 23.17 -16.60
N TRP A 369 -8.25 23.72 -17.79
CA TRP A 369 -9.61 23.85 -18.34
C TRP A 369 -10.04 22.62 -19.14
N HIS A 370 -9.13 21.98 -19.88
CA HIS A 370 -9.46 20.83 -20.74
C HIS A 370 -9.50 19.51 -19.99
N LEU A 371 -8.49 19.24 -19.17
CA LEU A 371 -8.34 17.98 -18.44
C LEU A 371 -9.59 17.58 -17.61
N PRO A 372 -10.10 18.42 -16.68
CA PRO A 372 -11.26 18.05 -15.88
C PRO A 372 -12.53 17.84 -16.70
N ARG A 373 -12.66 18.51 -17.86
CA ARG A 373 -13.80 18.30 -18.76
C ARG A 373 -13.74 16.95 -19.44
N THR A 374 -12.58 16.59 -19.97
CA THR A 374 -12.37 15.27 -20.58
C THR A 374 -12.64 14.17 -19.56
N PHE A 375 -12.14 14.33 -18.33
CA PHE A 375 -12.39 13.36 -17.24
C PHE A 375 -13.87 13.31 -16.88
N ALA A 376 -14.52 14.46 -16.68
CA ALA A 376 -15.95 14.52 -16.37
C ALA A 376 -16.80 13.89 -17.48
N GLN A 377 -16.47 14.11 -18.75
CA GLN A 377 -17.16 13.49 -19.89
C GLN A 377 -17.01 11.97 -19.90
N LEU A 378 -15.79 11.46 -19.68
CA LEU A 378 -15.52 10.02 -19.71
C LEU A 378 -16.15 9.29 -18.52
N LEU A 379 -16.10 9.90 -17.35
CA LEU A 379 -16.71 9.39 -16.12
C LEU A 379 -18.23 9.46 -16.18
N ASN A 380 -18.82 10.42 -16.89
CA ASN A 380 -20.27 10.51 -17.08
C ASN A 380 -20.75 9.52 -18.15
N ASN A 381 -21.16 8.32 -17.75
CA ASN A 381 -21.65 7.33 -18.71
C ASN A 381 -23.06 7.71 -19.21
N LYS A 382 -23.40 7.45 -20.48
CA LYS A 382 -24.76 7.70 -21.00
C LYS A 382 -25.83 6.88 -20.26
N ASP A 383 -25.44 5.72 -19.73
CA ASP A 383 -26.28 4.81 -18.95
C ASP A 383 -26.26 5.10 -17.43
N SER A 384 -25.56 6.15 -16.99
CA SER A 384 -25.40 6.48 -15.56
C SER A 384 -26.68 6.96 -14.88
N GLY A 385 -27.70 7.37 -15.64
CA GLY A 385 -28.94 7.93 -15.07
C GLY A 385 -28.79 9.33 -14.44
N CYS A 386 -27.64 9.98 -14.60
CA CYS A 386 -27.41 11.34 -14.12
C CYS A 386 -28.21 12.36 -14.96
N THR A 387 -29.15 13.05 -14.31
CA THR A 387 -30.28 13.77 -14.94
C THR A 387 -29.93 15.05 -15.71
N LYS A 388 -28.76 15.65 -15.44
CA LYS A 388 -28.25 16.79 -16.20
C LYS A 388 -27.08 16.37 -17.07
N ALA A 389 -27.18 16.61 -18.37
CA ALA A 389 -26.02 16.62 -19.25
C ALA A 389 -25.00 17.63 -18.71
N LEU A 390 -23.72 17.24 -18.67
CA LEU A 390 -22.63 18.10 -18.22
C LEU A 390 -22.68 19.40 -19.05
N ASN A 391 -23.00 20.55 -18.45
CA ASN A 391 -23.01 21.81 -19.19
C ASN A 391 -21.56 22.26 -19.35
N LEU A 392 -20.93 21.76 -20.42
CA LEU A 392 -19.53 22.00 -20.74
C LEU A 392 -19.23 23.49 -20.90
N GLU A 393 -20.17 24.28 -21.44
CA GLU A 393 -20.00 25.73 -21.62
C GLU A 393 -19.96 26.49 -20.29
N GLN A 394 -20.76 26.08 -19.31
CA GLN A 394 -20.78 26.68 -17.97
C GLN A 394 -19.87 25.97 -16.95
N MET A 395 -19.22 24.85 -17.33
CA MET A 395 -18.43 24.01 -16.41
C MET A 395 -19.22 23.61 -15.14
N ALA A 396 -20.55 23.56 -15.24
CA ALA A 396 -21.40 23.11 -14.15
C ALA A 396 -21.42 21.58 -14.16
N GLY A 397 -21.10 20.99 -13.01
CA GLY A 397 -21.17 19.54 -12.79
C GLY A 397 -22.53 18.96 -13.14
N SER A 398 -22.57 17.65 -13.44
CA SER A 398 -23.84 16.92 -13.48
C SER A 398 -24.34 16.68 -12.06
N ASP A 399 -25.55 16.14 -11.89
CA ASP A 399 -26.05 15.83 -10.55
C ASP A 399 -25.18 14.78 -9.81
N CYS A 400 -24.29 14.07 -10.52
CA CYS A 400 -23.40 13.05 -9.98
C CYS A 400 -21.91 13.43 -10.00
N ILE A 401 -21.46 14.25 -10.96
CA ILE A 401 -20.05 14.64 -11.10
C ILE A 401 -19.92 16.13 -10.85
N HIS A 402 -19.22 16.51 -9.79
CA HIS A 402 -19.12 17.87 -9.30
C HIS A 402 -17.72 18.43 -9.55
N LEU A 403 -17.63 19.58 -10.21
CA LEU A 403 -16.36 20.24 -10.50
C LEU A 403 -16.16 21.45 -9.57
N PHE A 404 -15.03 21.50 -8.86
CA PHE A 404 -14.57 22.67 -8.14
C PHE A 404 -13.17 23.07 -8.61
N ARG A 405 -12.80 24.31 -8.30
CA ARG A 405 -11.56 24.91 -8.79
C ARG A 405 -10.76 25.56 -7.68
N TYR A 406 -9.45 25.56 -7.86
CA TYR A 406 -8.48 26.28 -7.04
C TYR A 406 -7.47 27.03 -7.91
N LEU A 407 -6.75 27.98 -7.32
CA LEU A 407 -5.64 28.69 -7.97
C LEU A 407 -4.35 27.94 -7.69
N ARG A 408 -3.44 27.91 -8.67
CA ARG A 408 -2.10 27.34 -8.51
C ARG A 408 -1.26 28.16 -7.52
N GLY A 409 -0.36 27.51 -6.78
CA GLY A 409 0.55 28.12 -5.81
C GLY A 409 -0.16 28.47 -4.50
N LEU A 410 -0.84 27.49 -3.89
CA LEU A 410 -1.65 27.65 -2.69
C LEU A 410 -0.84 27.98 -1.44
N ASP A 411 0.45 27.61 -1.41
CA ASP A 411 1.37 27.94 -0.31
C ASP A 411 1.75 29.43 -0.27
N GLY A 412 1.58 30.16 -1.38
CA GLY A 412 2.01 31.55 -1.51
C GLY A 412 3.53 31.71 -1.54
N GLU A 413 4.28 30.62 -1.69
CA GLU A 413 5.74 30.65 -1.76
C GLU A 413 6.18 31.12 -3.14
N LYS A 414 6.64 32.37 -3.19
CA LYS A 414 7.32 32.95 -4.35
C LYS A 414 8.82 32.79 -4.18
N ARG A 415 9.55 32.72 -5.29
CA ARG A 415 11.01 32.87 -5.30
C ARG A 415 11.41 34.15 -4.54
N GLN A 416 12.35 34.04 -3.60
CA GLN A 416 13.04 35.20 -3.02
C GLN A 416 14.07 35.70 -4.03
N ASP A 417 13.68 36.64 -4.89
CA ASP A 417 14.65 37.33 -5.73
C ASP A 417 15.55 38.20 -4.81
N LYS A 418 16.86 37.93 -4.80
CA LYS A 418 17.86 38.72 -4.06
C LYS A 418 18.12 40.08 -4.72
N SER A 419 17.07 40.78 -5.16
CA SER A 419 17.15 42.09 -5.83
C SER A 419 16.41 43.21 -5.10
N ASP A 420 15.70 42.93 -4.00
CA ASP A 420 15.16 44.00 -3.15
C ASP A 420 15.98 44.17 -1.88
N GLY A 421 17.02 45.00 -2.00
CA GLY A 421 17.79 45.52 -0.89
C GLY A 421 16.94 46.42 0.02
N LYS A 422 16.20 45.82 0.96
CA LYS A 422 15.87 46.41 2.26
C LYS A 422 15.64 45.27 3.27
N PRO A 423 16.48 45.14 4.32
CA PRO A 423 16.13 44.28 5.43
C PRO A 423 15.01 45.00 6.19
N ASP A 424 13.78 44.51 6.07
CA ASP A 424 12.73 44.91 6.98
C ASP A 424 13.15 44.50 8.39
N LYS A 425 13.42 45.51 9.22
CA LYS A 425 13.66 45.37 10.66
C LYS A 425 12.37 44.92 11.33
N ALA A 426 12.05 43.64 11.24
CA ALA A 426 11.16 42.99 12.19
C ALA A 426 11.98 42.60 13.43
N LYS A 427 11.57 43.17 14.56
CA LYS A 427 12.24 43.14 15.86
C LYS A 427 12.59 41.73 16.35
N ASP A 428 13.77 41.66 16.96
CA ASP A 428 14.22 40.63 17.88
C ASP A 428 13.11 40.11 18.80
N LYS A 429 12.84 38.81 18.72
CA LYS A 429 12.53 37.98 19.88
C LYS A 429 13.29 36.65 19.76
N LYS A 430 14.54 36.66 20.21
CA LYS A 430 15.20 35.47 20.75
C LYS A 430 14.54 35.14 22.08
N ASN A 431 13.77 34.05 22.12
CA ASN A 431 13.78 33.02 23.16
C ASN A 431 12.53 32.14 23.02
N SER A 432 12.68 30.97 22.41
CA SER A 432 12.54 29.68 23.08
C SER A 432 12.68 28.57 22.04
N GLY A 433 13.56 27.61 22.32
CA GLY A 433 13.39 26.29 21.75
C GLY A 433 12.10 25.72 22.32
N THR A 434 11.05 25.72 21.50
CA THR A 434 9.85 24.94 21.75
C THR A 434 9.46 24.27 20.44
N THR A 435 9.20 22.98 20.60
CA THR A 435 8.84 21.96 19.63
C THR A 435 7.84 22.41 18.57
N SER A 436 8.00 21.81 17.38
CA SER A 436 7.12 21.78 16.19
C SER A 436 5.67 21.33 16.43
N ALA A 437 5.15 21.48 17.64
CA ALA A 437 3.80 21.14 18.05
C ALA A 437 2.90 22.38 18.27
N GLU A 438 3.46 23.56 18.57
CA GLU A 438 2.64 24.77 18.84
C GLU A 438 2.12 25.48 17.58
N SER A 439 2.69 25.23 16.39
CA SER A 439 2.16 25.77 15.13
C SER A 439 0.95 25.02 14.59
N ARG A 440 0.52 23.91 15.22
CA ARG A 440 -0.69 23.16 14.84
C ARG A 440 -1.98 23.72 15.46
N GLU A 441 -1.89 24.65 16.42
CA GLU A 441 -3.08 25.17 17.13
C GLU A 441 -3.61 26.51 16.62
N ASN A 442 -2.86 27.23 15.79
CA ASN A 442 -3.40 28.42 15.11
C ASN A 442 -4.09 27.97 13.83
N MET A 443 -5.42 28.03 13.82
CA MET A 443 -6.21 27.93 12.59
C MET A 443 -5.65 28.95 11.59
N GLU A 444 -5.42 28.54 10.34
CA GLU A 444 -4.87 29.43 9.32
C GLU A 444 -5.75 30.68 9.20
N ASP A 445 -5.11 31.86 9.28
CA ASP A 445 -5.81 33.11 9.10
C ASP A 445 -6.22 33.29 7.63
N ALA A 446 -7.29 34.05 7.39
CA ALA A 446 -7.77 34.36 6.04
C ALA A 446 -7.05 35.57 5.42
N ASP A 447 -5.84 35.87 5.90
CA ASP A 447 -4.97 36.93 5.43
C ASP A 447 -3.53 36.39 5.22
N GLY A 448 -2.74 37.08 4.38
CA GLY A 448 -1.39 36.65 4.02
C GLY A 448 -1.26 36.13 2.59
N ASN A 449 -0.11 35.50 2.30
CA ASN A 449 0.23 35.02 0.96
C ASN A 449 -0.32 33.62 0.68
N SER A 450 -0.46 32.77 1.70
CA SER A 450 -1.00 31.42 1.55
C SER A 450 -2.53 31.46 1.35
N GLN A 451 -3.06 30.45 0.67
CA GLN A 451 -4.47 30.29 0.36
C GLN A 451 -5.08 29.06 1.06
N PHE A 452 -4.47 28.61 2.17
CA PHE A 452 -4.89 27.41 2.89
C PHE A 452 -6.33 27.49 3.42
N ASP A 453 -6.79 28.69 3.81
CA ASP A 453 -8.16 28.90 4.26
C ASP A 453 -9.19 28.53 3.18
N TYR A 454 -8.91 28.87 1.92
CA TYR A 454 -9.78 28.54 0.79
C TYR A 454 -9.91 27.04 0.62
N VAL A 455 -8.80 26.29 0.72
CA VAL A 455 -8.77 24.83 0.61
C VAL A 455 -9.59 24.19 1.72
N ARG A 456 -9.39 24.64 2.97
CA ARG A 456 -10.10 24.13 4.14
C ARG A 456 -11.60 24.41 4.06
N ARG A 457 -12.01 25.62 3.65
CA ARG A 457 -13.42 25.98 3.42
C ARG A 457 -14.03 25.19 2.26
N LEU A 458 -13.26 24.93 1.21
CA LEU A 458 -13.70 24.09 0.10
C LEU A 458 -13.96 22.64 0.57
N ALA A 459 -13.05 22.07 1.36
CA ALA A 459 -13.22 20.75 1.94
C ALA A 459 -14.47 20.66 2.84
N GLN A 460 -14.69 21.67 3.70
CA GLN A 460 -15.90 21.77 4.52
C GLN A 460 -17.16 21.91 3.68
N LYS A 461 -17.14 22.72 2.60
CA LYS A 461 -18.27 22.87 1.69
C LYS A 461 -18.65 21.54 1.03
N ILE A 462 -17.66 20.78 0.55
CA ILE A 462 -17.90 19.44 -0.01
C ILE A 462 -18.47 18.51 1.05
N LYS A 463 -18.01 18.62 2.31
CA LYS A 463 -18.51 17.78 3.41
C LYS A 463 -19.97 18.05 3.73
N ILE A 464 -20.36 19.33 3.73
CA ILE A 464 -21.76 19.75 3.90
C ILE A 464 -22.61 19.20 2.75
N LEU A 465 -22.13 19.28 1.51
CA LEU A 465 -22.83 18.74 0.35
C LEU A 465 -23.01 17.22 0.42
N ASP A 466 -21.97 16.46 0.79
CA ASP A 466 -22.06 15.01 1.02
C ASP A 466 -23.07 14.68 2.12
N GLY A 467 -23.10 15.45 3.21
CA GLY A 467 -24.12 15.32 4.26
C GLY A 467 -25.55 15.53 3.74
N HIS A 468 -25.75 16.53 2.88
CA HIS A 468 -27.06 16.78 2.25
C HIS A 468 -27.47 15.61 1.34
N TRP A 469 -26.59 15.13 0.46
CA TRP A 469 -26.90 14.01 -0.44
C TRP A 469 -27.29 12.74 0.33
N ARG A 470 -26.57 12.45 1.43
CA ARG A 470 -26.90 11.33 2.32
C ARG A 470 -28.26 11.50 2.97
N SER A 471 -28.56 12.70 3.49
CA SER A 471 -29.84 12.99 4.16
C SER A 471 -31.05 12.93 3.23
N GLU A 472 -30.87 13.27 1.95
CA GLU A 472 -31.92 13.26 0.93
C GLU A 472 -32.07 11.88 0.25
N GLY A 473 -31.29 10.88 0.64
CA GLY A 473 -31.29 9.56 -0.01
C GLY A 473 -30.73 9.57 -1.43
N LYS A 474 -29.97 10.61 -1.79
CA LYS A 474 -29.26 10.76 -3.08
C LYS A 474 -27.87 10.12 -3.05
N GLY A 475 -27.57 9.33 -2.01
CA GLY A 475 -26.31 8.60 -1.90
C GLY A 475 -25.16 9.43 -1.32
N SER A 476 -23.93 9.11 -1.66
CA SER A 476 -22.73 9.67 -1.02
C SER A 476 -21.58 9.91 -1.98
N LEU A 477 -20.61 10.72 -1.54
CA LEU A 477 -19.33 10.91 -2.20
C LEU A 477 -18.53 9.60 -2.18
N GLN A 478 -18.06 9.15 -3.34
CA GLN A 478 -17.32 7.90 -3.52
C GLN A 478 -15.86 8.13 -3.93
N ALA A 479 -15.59 9.16 -4.74
CA ALA A 479 -14.23 9.50 -5.15
C ALA A 479 -13.99 11.01 -5.30
N VAL A 480 -12.75 11.43 -5.03
CA VAL A 480 -12.25 12.80 -5.21
C VAL A 480 -11.00 12.74 -6.09
N GLY A 481 -11.09 13.40 -7.25
CA GLY A 481 -9.97 13.60 -8.17
C GLY A 481 -9.33 14.95 -7.96
N ILE A 482 -8.03 15.00 -7.69
CA ILE A 482 -7.26 16.24 -7.56
C ILE A 482 -6.39 16.36 -8.80
N LEU A 483 -6.75 17.27 -9.69
CA LEU A 483 -6.14 17.45 -10.99
C LEU A 483 -5.34 18.76 -11.01
N GLY A 484 -4.14 18.72 -11.55
CA GLY A 484 -3.26 19.89 -11.59
C GLY A 484 -1.87 19.57 -12.11
N SER A 485 -1.05 20.60 -12.22
CA SER A 485 0.36 20.52 -12.58
C SER A 485 1.27 20.61 -11.36
N ASP A 486 0.86 21.31 -10.30
CA ASP A 486 1.68 21.49 -9.10
C ASP A 486 1.44 20.38 -8.05
N VAL A 487 2.51 19.68 -7.68
CA VAL A 487 2.44 18.58 -6.70
C VAL A 487 2.32 19.09 -5.27
N TYR A 488 2.83 20.29 -4.97
CA TYR A 488 2.69 20.89 -3.63
C TYR A 488 1.21 21.20 -3.35
N ASP A 489 0.52 21.80 -4.31
CA ASP A 489 -0.92 22.07 -4.22
C ASP A 489 -1.73 20.79 -4.03
N LYS A 490 -1.40 19.73 -4.80
CA LYS A 490 -2.06 18.42 -4.69
C LYS A 490 -1.93 17.83 -3.29
N LEU A 491 -0.72 17.87 -2.70
CA LEU A 491 -0.46 17.34 -1.36
C LEU A 491 -1.21 18.14 -0.29
N LEU A 492 -1.27 19.46 -0.41
CA LEU A 492 -2.02 20.34 0.50
C LEU A 492 -3.53 20.08 0.45
N ILE A 493 -4.07 19.90 -0.76
CA ILE A 493 -5.50 19.56 -0.94
C ILE A 493 -5.78 18.17 -0.37
N LEU A 494 -4.89 17.19 -0.60
CA LEU A 494 -5.01 15.86 0.01
C LEU A 494 -5.05 15.94 1.53
N GLU A 495 -4.11 16.67 2.14
CA GLU A 495 -4.04 16.88 3.59
C GLU A 495 -5.35 17.49 4.13
N ALA A 496 -5.88 18.52 3.48
CA ALA A 496 -7.13 19.17 3.91
C ALA A 496 -8.39 18.30 3.74
N MET A 497 -8.39 17.35 2.82
CA MET A 497 -9.54 16.51 2.49
C MET A 497 -9.54 15.17 3.24
N HIS A 498 -8.37 14.59 3.50
CA HIS A 498 -8.23 13.22 3.97
C HIS A 498 -8.98 12.96 5.28
N ASP A 499 -8.85 13.85 6.27
CA ASP A 499 -9.51 13.71 7.58
C ASP A 499 -11.04 13.83 7.50
N LEU A 500 -11.55 14.61 6.53
CA LEU A 500 -13.00 14.82 6.36
C LEU A 500 -13.67 13.67 5.60
N PHE A 501 -12.91 12.93 4.81
CA PHE A 501 -13.40 11.91 3.89
C PHE A 501 -12.62 10.59 4.00
N PRO A 502 -12.64 9.92 5.18
CA PRO A 502 -11.87 8.70 5.40
C PRO A 502 -12.33 7.53 4.52
N ASP A 503 -13.57 7.51 4.05
CA ASP A 503 -14.12 6.41 3.23
C ASP A 503 -14.06 6.68 1.72
N VAL A 504 -13.43 7.76 1.27
CA VAL A 504 -13.46 8.20 -0.13
C VAL A 504 -12.17 7.84 -0.85
N LEU A 505 -12.27 7.37 -2.09
CA LEU A 505 -11.12 7.09 -2.93
C LEU A 505 -10.53 8.40 -3.49
N PHE A 506 -9.23 8.61 -3.29
CA PHE A 506 -8.52 9.75 -3.87
C PHE A 506 -7.75 9.32 -5.13
N PHE A 507 -7.79 10.17 -6.15
CA PHE A 507 -6.96 10.00 -7.34
C PHE A 507 -6.38 11.32 -7.85
N THR A 508 -5.30 11.25 -8.61
CA THR A 508 -4.62 12.41 -9.21
C THR A 508 -4.01 12.07 -10.58
N ASN A 509 -3.58 13.10 -11.30
CA ASN A 509 -2.77 12.96 -12.52
C ASN A 509 -1.27 13.15 -12.24
N ASP A 510 -0.45 12.54 -13.09
CA ASP A 510 1.01 12.61 -13.13
C ASP A 510 1.73 12.04 -11.90
N MET A 511 2.65 11.11 -12.15
CA MET A 511 3.44 10.46 -11.11
C MET A 511 4.61 11.36 -10.66
N ASP A 512 4.77 11.52 -9.35
CA ASP A 512 5.89 12.24 -8.73
C ASP A 512 6.39 11.49 -7.49
N ALA A 513 7.70 11.46 -7.30
CA ALA A 513 8.35 10.76 -6.19
C ALA A 513 8.01 11.38 -4.82
N ARG A 514 7.54 12.64 -4.77
CA ARG A 514 7.10 13.29 -3.52
C ARG A 514 5.94 12.57 -2.85
N TYR A 515 5.08 11.90 -3.61
CA TYR A 515 4.00 11.08 -3.02
C TYR A 515 4.53 9.91 -2.18
N LEU A 516 5.74 9.43 -2.47
CA LEU A 516 6.39 8.31 -1.79
C LEU A 516 7.16 8.74 -0.54
N HIS A 517 7.22 10.04 -0.25
CA HIS A 517 8.00 10.53 0.88
C HIS A 517 7.34 10.11 2.21
N PRO A 518 8.08 9.56 3.19
CA PRO A 518 7.50 9.03 4.42
C PRO A 518 6.64 10.03 5.21
N SER A 519 6.92 11.34 5.11
CA SER A 519 6.12 12.38 5.77
C SER A 519 4.73 12.56 5.15
N GLN A 520 4.54 12.13 3.91
CA GLN A 520 3.30 12.28 3.14
C GLN A 520 2.43 11.02 3.24
N ASN A 521 2.97 9.91 3.76
CA ASN A 521 2.29 8.60 3.84
C ASN A 521 0.94 8.62 4.59
N GLN A 522 0.73 9.59 5.47
CA GLN A 522 -0.54 9.72 6.20
C GLN A 522 -1.72 10.01 5.25
N TRP A 523 -1.49 10.77 4.16
CA TRP A 523 -2.53 11.18 3.21
C TRP A 523 -2.29 10.71 1.77
N ALA A 524 -1.05 10.44 1.38
CA ALA A 524 -0.71 10.02 0.01
C ALA A 524 -0.77 8.49 -0.18
N ARG A 525 -0.74 7.68 0.89
CA ARG A 525 -0.88 6.22 0.77
C ARG A 525 -2.27 5.86 0.25
N ASN A 526 -2.35 4.83 -0.59
CA ASN A 526 -3.56 4.42 -1.31
C ASN A 526 -4.08 5.46 -2.34
N LEU A 527 -3.31 6.51 -2.63
CA LEU A 527 -3.61 7.44 -3.72
C LEU A 527 -3.47 6.74 -5.07
N ILE A 528 -4.49 6.87 -5.92
CA ILE A 528 -4.45 6.36 -7.29
C ILE A 528 -3.91 7.45 -8.22
N VAL A 529 -2.82 7.17 -8.92
CA VAL A 529 -2.18 8.11 -9.83
C VAL A 529 -2.32 7.61 -11.26
N VAL A 530 -2.99 8.38 -12.11
CA VAL A 530 -3.02 8.13 -13.55
C VAL A 530 -1.97 8.99 -14.23
N SER A 531 -1.04 8.37 -14.96
CA SER A 531 0.11 9.08 -15.52
C SER A 531 0.53 8.45 -16.84
N GLY A 532 1.11 9.24 -17.74
CA GLY A 532 1.67 8.69 -18.97
C GLY A 532 2.86 7.78 -18.71
N PHE A 533 3.69 8.14 -17.73
CA PHE A 533 4.91 7.40 -17.38
C PHE A 533 5.02 7.18 -15.87
N GLY A 534 5.77 6.15 -15.48
CA GLY A 534 6.28 5.99 -14.12
C GLY A 534 7.58 6.77 -13.92
N LEU A 535 8.28 6.48 -12.84
CA LEU A 535 9.58 7.07 -12.53
C LEU A 535 10.74 6.43 -13.34
N GLU A 536 10.49 5.33 -14.05
CA GLU A 536 11.47 4.58 -14.82
C GLU A 536 10.88 4.14 -16.18
N LEU A 537 11.75 4.01 -17.20
CA LEU A 537 11.45 3.29 -18.43
C LEU A 537 11.94 1.82 -18.35
N GLU A 538 11.69 1.06 -19.41
CA GLU A 538 12.28 -0.26 -19.61
C GLU A 538 13.81 -0.20 -19.48
N ALA A 539 14.40 -1.22 -18.85
CA ALA A 539 15.80 -1.21 -18.42
C ALA A 539 16.79 -1.04 -19.58
N GLY A 540 16.49 -1.54 -20.78
CA GLY A 540 17.34 -1.35 -21.96
C GLY A 540 17.35 0.09 -22.49
N LEU A 541 16.26 0.84 -22.31
CA LEU A 541 16.17 2.27 -22.65
C LEU A 541 16.75 3.17 -21.55
N GLN A 542 16.47 2.84 -20.28
CA GLN A 542 16.92 3.61 -19.10
C GLN A 542 18.43 3.42 -18.83
N LYS A 543 18.96 2.21 -19.10
CA LYS A 543 20.36 1.81 -18.87
C LYS A 543 20.80 2.04 -17.41
N ASP A 544 21.90 2.75 -17.20
CA ASP A 544 22.52 3.07 -15.92
C ASP A 544 21.98 4.36 -15.27
N ILE A 545 20.97 4.99 -15.87
CA ILE A 545 20.36 6.21 -15.33
C ILE A 545 19.39 5.85 -14.20
N PRO A 546 19.52 6.46 -13.00
CA PRO A 546 18.64 6.17 -11.88
C PRO A 546 17.17 6.57 -12.14
N PRO A 547 16.20 6.03 -11.37
CA PRO A 547 14.83 6.49 -11.38
C PRO A 547 14.71 8.01 -11.29
N PHE A 548 13.82 8.57 -12.10
CA PHE A 548 13.50 9.98 -12.10
C PHE A 548 12.57 10.36 -10.95
N ARG A 549 12.38 11.66 -10.73
CA ARG A 549 11.50 12.20 -9.68
C ARG A 549 10.07 12.45 -10.19
N SER A 550 9.85 12.47 -11.50
CA SER A 550 8.53 12.74 -12.08
C SER A 550 8.35 12.06 -13.43
N SER A 551 7.10 11.75 -13.78
CA SER A 551 6.72 11.21 -15.09
C SER A 551 7.14 12.12 -16.25
N LEU A 552 7.14 13.44 -16.03
CA LEU A 552 7.55 14.42 -17.02
C LEU A 552 9.04 14.29 -17.39
N GLN A 553 9.91 13.99 -16.42
CA GLN A 553 11.32 13.70 -16.71
C GLN A 553 11.46 12.48 -17.59
N THR A 554 10.74 11.40 -17.26
CA THR A 554 10.71 10.16 -18.04
C THR A 554 10.28 10.43 -19.49
N ALA A 555 9.28 11.30 -19.70
CA ALA A 555 8.82 11.71 -21.03
C ALA A 555 9.86 12.51 -21.82
N TYR A 556 10.55 13.47 -21.19
CA TYR A 556 11.61 14.27 -21.84
C TYR A 556 12.87 13.44 -22.14
N PHE A 557 13.20 12.49 -21.24
CA PHE A 557 14.26 11.52 -21.48
C PHE A 557 13.98 10.71 -22.75
N LEU A 558 12.77 10.12 -22.85
CA LEU A 558 12.35 9.38 -24.04
C LEU A 558 12.34 10.26 -25.30
N ALA A 559 11.83 11.49 -25.21
CA ALA A 559 11.79 12.42 -26.34
C ALA A 559 13.20 12.79 -26.83
N THR A 560 14.17 12.91 -25.92
CA THR A 560 15.57 13.15 -26.27
C THR A 560 16.16 11.97 -27.02
N GLN A 561 15.93 10.74 -26.54
CA GLN A 561 16.38 9.52 -27.23
C GLN A 561 15.73 9.40 -28.63
N ALA A 562 14.44 9.72 -28.75
CA ALA A 562 13.73 9.72 -30.02
C ALA A 562 14.26 10.78 -31.01
N ALA A 563 14.59 11.98 -30.52
CA ALA A 563 15.21 13.04 -31.32
C ALA A 563 16.60 12.65 -31.83
N LEU A 564 17.36 11.84 -31.09
CA LEU A 564 18.72 11.41 -31.47
C LEU A 564 18.77 10.31 -32.54
N ASN A 565 17.74 9.48 -32.66
CA ASN A 565 17.73 8.27 -33.51
C ASN A 565 17.13 8.47 -34.91
N ASP A 566 16.97 9.73 -35.32
CA ASP A 566 16.31 10.12 -36.58
C ASP A 566 17.15 9.80 -37.82
N PRO A 567 16.64 9.01 -38.82
CA PRO A 567 15.43 9.31 -39.61
C PRO A 567 14.25 8.30 -39.53
N GLY A 568 14.31 7.27 -38.68
CA GLY A 568 13.43 6.08 -38.81
C GLY A 568 12.23 5.95 -37.86
N ILE A 569 12.00 6.91 -36.96
CA ILE A 569 10.98 6.79 -35.89
C ILE A 569 9.65 7.40 -36.33
N SER A 570 8.69 6.58 -36.77
CA SER A 570 7.34 7.07 -37.10
C SER A 570 6.48 7.25 -35.84
N GLN A 571 5.46 8.13 -35.90
CA GLN A 571 4.46 8.24 -34.84
C GLN A 571 3.80 6.88 -34.55
N LYS A 572 3.61 6.05 -35.59
CA LYS A 572 3.05 4.68 -35.46
C LYS A 572 3.92 3.76 -34.61
N ALA A 573 5.25 3.88 -34.69
CA ALA A 573 6.17 3.11 -33.87
C ALA A 573 6.07 3.50 -32.39
N ILE A 574 6.03 4.81 -32.10
CA ILE A 574 5.87 5.32 -30.72
C ILE A 574 4.49 4.99 -30.16
N SER A 575 3.42 5.16 -30.94
CA SER A 575 2.07 4.79 -30.51
C SER A 575 1.93 3.29 -30.28
N LYS A 576 2.60 2.45 -31.09
CA LYS A 576 2.67 1.00 -30.87
C LYS A 576 3.43 0.67 -29.60
N ALA A 577 4.57 1.33 -29.35
CA ALA A 577 5.41 1.11 -28.18
C ALA A 577 4.76 1.63 -26.88
N LEU A 578 3.86 2.62 -26.99
CA LEU A 578 2.93 3.03 -25.95
C LEU A 578 1.77 2.03 -25.78
N SER A 579 1.38 1.32 -26.86
CA SER A 579 0.33 0.28 -26.95
C SER A 579 -1.06 0.70 -26.45
N ASP A 580 -2.10 -0.11 -26.72
CA ASP A 580 -3.55 0.21 -26.87
C ASP A 580 -4.25 0.95 -25.70
N LYS A 581 -3.53 1.25 -24.61
CA LYS A 581 -4.02 2.05 -23.47
C LYS A 581 -3.16 3.26 -23.11
N GLY A 582 -1.90 3.38 -23.56
CA GLY A 582 -0.96 4.53 -23.45
C GLY A 582 -0.66 5.11 -22.06
N ALA A 583 -1.58 5.03 -21.13
CA ALA A 583 -1.56 5.55 -19.77
C ALA A 583 -1.32 4.42 -18.78
N ARG A 584 -0.63 4.75 -17.70
CA ARG A 584 -0.34 3.86 -16.58
C ARG A 584 -1.12 4.31 -15.34
N ILE A 585 -1.46 3.34 -14.51
CA ILE A 585 -2.07 3.56 -13.21
C ILE A 585 -1.13 3.04 -12.15
N PHE A 586 -0.91 3.88 -11.16
CA PHE A 586 -0.10 3.60 -9.99
C PHE A 586 -0.96 3.71 -8.73
N GLU A 587 -0.65 2.89 -7.74
CA GLU A 587 -1.13 3.06 -6.37
C GLU A 587 0.06 3.34 -5.47
N ILE A 588 -0.06 4.36 -4.62
CA ILE A 588 1.01 4.79 -3.73
C ILE A 588 1.05 3.91 -2.49
N GLY A 589 2.15 3.17 -2.31
CA GLY A 589 2.48 2.42 -1.09
C GLY A 589 3.19 3.27 -0.05
N ARG A 590 3.80 2.63 0.96
CA ARG A 590 4.58 3.32 1.99
C ARG A 590 5.96 3.75 1.52
N THR A 591 6.54 2.99 0.60
CA THR A 591 7.92 3.20 0.15
C THR A 591 8.05 3.23 -1.37
N MET A 592 7.09 2.69 -2.10
CA MET A 592 7.13 2.57 -3.56
C MET A 592 5.75 2.65 -4.21
N GLU A 593 5.73 2.89 -5.51
CA GLU A 593 4.56 2.87 -6.37
C GLU A 593 4.26 1.47 -6.93
N PHE A 594 2.98 1.11 -6.96
CA PHE A 594 2.49 -0.16 -7.50
C PHE A 594 1.80 0.03 -8.84
N HIS A 595 2.32 -0.62 -9.88
CA HIS A 595 1.72 -0.58 -11.21
C HIS A 595 0.47 -1.47 -11.26
N LEU A 596 -0.69 -0.89 -11.58
CA LEU A 596 -1.98 -1.59 -11.53
C LEU A 596 -2.46 -2.12 -12.89
N ASN A 597 -2.09 -1.48 -14.00
CA ASN A 597 -2.48 -1.90 -15.34
C ASN A 597 -1.27 -2.51 -16.09
N GLU A 598 -0.98 -3.76 -15.76
CA GLU A 598 0.17 -4.52 -16.29
C GLU A 598 0.08 -4.76 -17.80
N PRO A 599 1.22 -4.74 -18.53
CA PRO A 599 1.26 -5.25 -19.89
C PRO A 599 1.05 -6.77 -19.88
N GLN A 600 0.07 -7.26 -20.67
CA GLN A 600 -0.30 -8.69 -20.72
C GLN A 600 0.82 -9.64 -21.18
N LYS A 601 1.95 -9.11 -21.68
CA LYS A 601 3.15 -9.86 -22.05
C LYS A 601 4.39 -9.08 -21.63
N ILE A 602 5.34 -9.76 -20.99
CA ILE A 602 6.70 -9.26 -20.81
C ILE A 602 7.31 -9.19 -22.21
N GLY A 603 7.50 -7.97 -22.71
CA GLY A 603 8.23 -7.75 -23.97
C GLY A 603 9.70 -8.14 -23.80
N GLU A 604 10.37 -8.51 -24.89
CA GLU A 604 11.83 -8.62 -24.88
C GLU A 604 12.44 -7.24 -24.52
N PRO A 605 13.54 -7.20 -23.75
CA PRO A 605 14.18 -5.95 -23.37
C PRO A 605 14.58 -5.15 -24.62
N CYS A 606 14.28 -3.85 -24.62
CA CYS A 606 14.42 -3.00 -25.77
C CYS A 606 15.77 -2.28 -25.76
N GLN A 607 16.60 -2.45 -26.78
CA GLN A 607 17.84 -1.67 -26.91
C GLN A 607 17.63 -0.29 -27.56
N ASP A 608 16.57 -0.14 -28.38
CA ASP A 608 16.20 1.10 -29.05
C ASP A 608 14.66 1.20 -29.18
N ILE A 609 14.15 2.42 -29.21
CA ILE A 609 12.73 2.79 -29.31
C ILE A 609 12.08 2.19 -30.55
N LYS A 610 12.81 2.09 -31.67
CA LYS A 610 12.28 1.63 -32.97
C LYS A 610 11.66 0.23 -32.93
N ASN A 611 12.27 -0.68 -32.17
CA ASN A 611 11.86 -2.07 -32.07
C ASN A 611 11.23 -2.40 -30.73
N CYS A 612 10.82 -1.38 -29.95
CA CYS A 612 10.29 -1.60 -28.63
C CYS A 612 8.79 -1.87 -28.67
N ASP A 613 8.36 -3.00 -28.12
CA ASP A 613 6.94 -3.32 -27.98
C ASP A 613 6.31 -2.65 -26.75
N ASN A 614 7.11 -2.39 -25.70
CA ASN A 614 6.66 -1.70 -24.50
C ASN A 614 7.80 -0.89 -23.85
N ILE A 615 7.68 0.42 -23.86
CA ILE A 615 8.69 1.35 -23.30
C ILE A 615 8.66 1.46 -21.78
N HIS A 616 7.60 0.99 -21.14
CA HIS A 616 7.42 1.15 -19.70
C HIS A 616 8.20 0.11 -18.92
N ALA A 617 8.73 0.50 -17.75
CA ALA A 617 9.44 -0.39 -16.84
C ALA A 617 8.64 -1.67 -16.56
N THR A 618 9.34 -2.79 -16.51
CA THR A 618 8.76 -4.04 -16.02
C THR A 618 8.44 -3.86 -14.53
N PRO A 619 7.22 -4.22 -14.09
CA PRO A 619 6.84 -4.00 -12.71
C PRO A 619 7.76 -4.80 -11.79
N LYS A 620 8.33 -4.14 -10.78
CA LYS A 620 9.22 -4.75 -9.76
C LYS A 620 8.56 -5.92 -9.02
N ASN A 621 7.23 -6.01 -9.07
CA ASN A 621 6.40 -7.07 -8.48
C ASN A 621 6.52 -8.44 -9.19
N LEU A 622 7.06 -8.47 -10.41
CA LEU A 622 7.02 -9.68 -11.27
C LEU A 622 8.12 -10.70 -10.96
N GLY A 623 9.27 -10.26 -10.44
CA GLY A 623 10.39 -11.16 -10.10
C GLY A 623 10.04 -12.17 -9.00
N LEU A 624 9.08 -11.79 -8.14
CA LEU A 624 8.51 -12.65 -7.12
C LEU A 624 7.36 -13.51 -7.64
N HIS A 625 6.86 -13.36 -8.88
CA HIS A 625 5.60 -13.97 -9.33
C HIS A 625 5.75 -15.24 -10.19
N LEU A 626 6.83 -15.38 -10.98
CA LEU A 626 6.99 -16.53 -11.90
C LEU A 626 7.84 -17.68 -11.33
N ALA A 627 8.90 -17.35 -10.57
CA ALA A 627 9.83 -18.36 -10.04
C ALA A 627 9.22 -19.15 -8.87
N TRP A 628 8.52 -18.49 -7.94
CA TRP A 628 7.88 -19.19 -6.83
C TRP A 628 6.69 -20.06 -7.29
N GLN A 629 5.92 -19.65 -8.30
CA GLN A 629 4.74 -20.41 -8.73
C GLN A 629 5.14 -21.76 -9.32
N THR A 630 6.15 -21.78 -10.18
CA THR A 630 6.67 -23.02 -10.77
C THR A 630 7.31 -23.93 -9.72
N TRP A 631 8.10 -23.36 -8.79
CA TRP A 631 8.74 -24.12 -7.72
C TRP A 631 7.74 -24.64 -6.67
N LEU A 632 6.72 -23.85 -6.32
CA LEU A 632 5.68 -24.23 -5.35
C LEU A 632 4.71 -25.27 -5.95
N LEU A 633 4.46 -25.20 -7.26
CA LEU A 633 3.71 -26.21 -8.02
C LEU A 633 4.44 -27.56 -8.06
N GLU A 634 5.74 -27.57 -8.37
CA GLU A 634 6.55 -28.79 -8.35
C GLU A 634 6.72 -29.32 -6.93
N PHE A 635 6.92 -28.45 -5.94
CA PHE A 635 7.06 -28.87 -4.54
C PHE A 635 5.76 -29.43 -3.95
N LEU A 636 4.59 -28.80 -4.18
CA LEU A 636 3.30 -29.30 -3.70
C LEU A 636 2.87 -30.58 -4.42
N SER A 637 3.10 -30.69 -5.73
CA SER A 637 2.75 -31.89 -6.49
C SER A 637 3.55 -33.13 -6.08
N PHE A 638 4.78 -32.96 -5.58
CA PHE A 638 5.59 -34.08 -5.06
C PHE A 638 5.43 -34.34 -3.56
N THR A 639 5.24 -33.31 -2.73
CA THR A 639 5.14 -33.48 -1.27
C THR A 639 3.77 -33.96 -0.79
N ILE A 640 2.68 -33.57 -1.47
CA ILE A 640 1.30 -33.96 -1.11
C ILE A 640 1.07 -35.47 -1.27
N PRO A 641 1.46 -36.14 -2.37
CA PRO A 641 1.29 -37.59 -2.51
C PRO A 641 2.15 -38.38 -1.53
N LEU A 642 3.38 -37.91 -1.26
CA LEU A 642 4.31 -38.59 -0.34
C LEU A 642 3.87 -38.49 1.12
N THR A 643 3.35 -37.34 1.55
CA THR A 643 2.77 -37.18 2.90
C THR A 643 1.47 -37.96 3.05
N PHE A 644 0.60 -37.97 2.03
CA PHE A 644 -0.60 -38.80 2.00
C PHE A 644 -0.28 -40.30 2.08
N LEU A 645 0.68 -40.78 1.29
CA LEU A 645 1.16 -42.18 1.31
C LEU A 645 1.76 -42.57 2.68
N TYR A 646 2.38 -41.64 3.40
CA TYR A 646 2.94 -41.88 4.74
C TYR A 646 1.86 -41.97 5.84
N THR A 647 0.67 -41.40 5.61
CA THR A 647 -0.45 -41.46 6.56
C THR A 647 -1.35 -42.69 6.39
N LEU A 648 -1.21 -43.44 5.30
CA LEU A 648 -1.99 -44.67 5.07
C LEU A 648 -1.51 -45.79 6.02
N PRO A 649 -2.40 -46.37 6.86
CA PRO A 649 -2.02 -47.36 7.88
C PRO A 649 -1.41 -48.66 7.31
N THR A 650 -1.59 -48.91 6.02
CA THR A 650 -1.22 -50.14 5.31
C THR A 650 0.21 -50.17 4.79
N ALA A 651 0.90 -49.03 4.67
CA ALA A 651 2.28 -48.93 4.17
C ALA A 651 3.35 -49.13 5.26
N ARG A 652 3.03 -49.89 6.32
CA ARG A 652 3.79 -49.93 7.57
C ARG A 652 5.01 -50.86 7.56
N ASN A 653 5.21 -51.67 6.52
CA ASN A 653 6.32 -52.62 6.41
C ASN A 653 7.16 -52.41 5.14
N PHE A 654 8.50 -52.44 5.30
CA PHE A 654 9.61 -52.38 4.32
C PHE A 654 9.59 -51.25 3.26
N MET A 655 8.48 -51.04 2.56
CA MET A 655 8.26 -49.92 1.62
C MET A 655 8.41 -48.54 2.25
N GLY A 656 7.96 -48.36 3.51
CA GLY A 656 8.08 -47.09 4.23
C GLY A 656 9.52 -46.66 4.56
N GLN A 657 10.47 -47.61 4.63
CA GLN A 657 11.90 -47.30 4.85
C GLN A 657 12.58 -46.87 3.55
N LEU A 658 12.27 -47.52 2.42
CA LEU A 658 12.78 -47.15 1.10
C LEU A 658 12.31 -45.76 0.68
N ILE A 659 11.02 -45.46 0.90
CA ILE A 659 10.43 -44.15 0.61
C ILE A 659 11.05 -43.06 1.51
N GLY A 660 11.34 -43.36 2.78
CA GLY A 660 12.01 -42.41 3.69
C GLY A 660 13.46 -42.08 3.28
N VAL A 661 14.21 -43.06 2.75
CA VAL A 661 15.57 -42.85 2.25
C VAL A 661 15.55 -42.02 0.96
N LEU A 662 14.66 -42.34 0.03
CA LEU A 662 14.49 -41.58 -1.21
C LEU A 662 14.06 -40.13 -0.94
N PHE A 663 13.17 -39.90 0.03
CA PHE A 663 12.76 -38.57 0.46
C PHE A 663 13.91 -37.77 1.10
N SER A 664 14.77 -38.43 1.88
CA SER A 664 15.95 -37.80 2.48
C SER A 664 17.01 -37.41 1.44
N ILE A 665 17.18 -38.23 0.40
CA ILE A 665 18.08 -37.95 -0.73
C ILE A 665 17.51 -36.79 -1.57
N HIS A 666 16.20 -36.76 -1.81
CA HIS A 666 15.54 -35.65 -2.52
C HIS A 666 15.68 -34.32 -1.77
N ILE A 667 15.44 -34.32 -0.45
CA ILE A 667 15.64 -33.14 0.40
C ILE A 667 17.10 -32.67 0.38
N ALA A 668 18.07 -33.60 0.42
CA ALA A 668 19.49 -33.25 0.39
C ALA A 668 19.91 -32.63 -0.96
N ILE A 669 19.42 -33.17 -2.08
CA ILE A 669 19.67 -32.61 -3.42
C ILE A 669 19.01 -31.24 -3.57
N TYR A 670 17.80 -31.06 -3.01
CA TYR A 670 17.06 -29.80 -3.08
C TYR A 670 17.69 -28.71 -2.19
N ILE A 671 18.19 -29.07 -0.99
CA ILE A 671 18.98 -28.18 -0.14
C ILE A 671 20.28 -27.77 -0.83
N LEU A 672 20.95 -28.71 -1.52
CA LEU A 672 22.17 -28.43 -2.28
C LEU A 672 21.90 -27.49 -3.46
N LEU A 673 20.77 -27.65 -4.16
CA LEU A 673 20.32 -26.76 -5.25
C LEU A 673 19.96 -25.35 -4.72
N CYS A 674 19.27 -25.26 -3.58
CA CYS A 674 18.94 -23.99 -2.92
C CYS A 674 20.17 -23.24 -2.41
N LEU A 675 21.21 -23.95 -1.96
CA LEU A 675 22.49 -23.34 -1.55
C LEU A 675 23.30 -22.82 -2.74
N LEU A 676 23.05 -23.32 -3.96
CA LEU A 676 23.73 -22.91 -5.19
C LEU A 676 23.05 -21.71 -5.91
N LEU A 677 21.79 -21.38 -5.58
CA LEU A 677 20.96 -20.38 -6.29
C LEU A 677 20.47 -19.24 -5.39
N ALA A 678 21.30 -18.82 -4.43
CA ALA A 678 20.92 -17.90 -3.35
C ALA A 678 20.55 -16.48 -3.81
N GLU A 679 19.25 -16.11 -3.78
CA GLU A 679 18.80 -14.70 -3.62
C GLU A 679 17.44 -14.49 -2.86
N SER A 680 16.74 -15.52 -2.37
CA SER A 680 15.43 -15.31 -1.68
C SER A 680 15.28 -16.13 -0.38
N ILE A 681 15.76 -15.57 0.73
CA ILE A 681 15.89 -16.25 2.02
C ILE A 681 15.27 -15.39 3.13
N PRO A 682 13.94 -15.48 3.36
CA PRO A 682 13.53 -15.81 4.73
C PRO A 682 12.30 -16.74 4.85
N LEU A 683 11.32 -16.70 3.96
CA LEU A 683 10.05 -17.44 4.15
C LEU A 683 10.20 -18.95 3.89
N ILE A 684 11.02 -19.33 2.91
CA ILE A 684 11.29 -20.72 2.54
C ILE A 684 12.13 -21.42 3.61
N ALA A 685 13.08 -20.69 4.22
CA ALA A 685 13.83 -21.19 5.38
C ALA A 685 12.93 -21.40 6.61
N ILE A 686 11.92 -20.56 6.82
CA ILE A 686 10.94 -20.75 7.91
C ILE A 686 10.04 -21.96 7.66
N VAL A 687 9.58 -22.19 6.42
CA VAL A 687 8.75 -23.36 6.08
C VAL A 687 9.56 -24.66 6.07
N LEU A 688 10.82 -24.63 5.62
CA LEU A 688 11.73 -25.78 5.64
C LEU A 688 12.22 -26.11 7.07
N THR A 689 12.53 -25.10 7.90
CA THR A 689 12.82 -25.33 9.32
C THR A 689 11.59 -25.81 10.08
N ALA A 690 10.40 -25.33 9.75
CA ALA A 690 9.14 -25.86 10.30
C ALA A 690 8.90 -27.32 9.87
N SER A 691 9.12 -27.67 8.61
CA SER A 691 8.93 -29.03 8.08
C SER A 691 9.98 -30.03 8.60
N LEU A 692 11.23 -29.57 8.72
CA LEU A 692 12.32 -30.30 9.36
C LEU A 692 12.06 -30.45 10.87
N ALA A 693 11.59 -29.39 11.55
CA ALA A 693 11.20 -29.45 12.96
C ALA A 693 10.02 -30.40 13.17
N ILE A 694 9.02 -30.43 12.28
CA ILE A 694 7.90 -31.37 12.33
C ILE A 694 8.39 -32.81 12.15
N SER A 695 9.34 -33.05 11.25
CA SER A 695 9.91 -34.38 11.01
C SER A 695 10.79 -34.85 12.18
N ILE A 696 11.58 -33.93 12.76
CA ILE A 696 12.42 -34.19 13.95
C ILE A 696 11.52 -34.40 15.19
N LEU A 697 10.51 -33.56 15.41
CA LEU A 697 9.53 -33.70 16.51
C LEU A 697 8.72 -35.00 16.38
N SER A 698 8.33 -35.37 15.16
CA SER A 698 7.68 -36.64 14.85
C SER A 698 8.60 -37.85 15.11
N SER A 699 9.88 -37.73 14.81
CA SER A 699 10.90 -38.76 15.05
C SER A 699 11.24 -38.92 16.54
N ILE A 700 11.40 -37.82 17.28
CA ILE A 700 11.60 -37.82 18.74
C ILE A 700 10.38 -38.40 19.47
N ASN A 701 9.18 -38.21 18.93
CA ASN A 701 7.94 -38.78 19.46
C ASN A 701 7.83 -40.31 19.28
N ARG A 702 8.68 -40.95 18.45
CA ARG A 702 8.76 -42.43 18.37
C ARG A 702 9.49 -43.05 19.58
N ASN A 703 10.31 -42.27 20.29
CA ASN A 703 11.17 -42.75 21.38
C ASN A 703 10.76 -42.25 22.77
N THR A 704 9.69 -41.46 22.90
CA THR A 704 9.24 -40.90 24.19
C THR A 704 7.97 -41.61 24.71
N PRO A 705 7.85 -41.87 26.03
CA PRO A 705 6.75 -42.64 26.59
C PRO A 705 5.37 -41.95 26.38
N PRO A 706 4.27 -42.72 26.28
CA PRO A 706 2.98 -42.31 25.69
C PRO A 706 2.16 -41.26 26.46
N LYS A 707 2.71 -40.59 27.47
CA LYS A 707 1.99 -39.65 28.34
C LYS A 707 2.10 -38.17 27.95
N THR A 708 2.92 -37.79 26.96
CA THR A 708 3.05 -36.38 26.56
C THR A 708 2.77 -36.14 25.06
N ASN A 709 1.85 -35.21 24.79
CA ASN A 709 1.63 -34.46 23.54
C ASN A 709 0.98 -35.09 22.28
N LYS A 710 0.01 -36.00 22.43
CA LYS A 710 -0.92 -36.35 21.33
C LYS A 710 -1.76 -35.16 20.82
N ARG A 711 -2.11 -34.20 21.68
CA ARG A 711 -2.91 -33.01 21.28
C ARG A 711 -2.16 -32.09 20.31
N PHE A 712 -0.87 -31.85 20.55
CA PHE A 712 -0.04 -30.98 19.72
C PHE A 712 0.08 -31.51 18.29
N THR A 713 0.26 -32.82 18.13
CA THR A 713 0.37 -33.47 16.82
C THR A 713 -0.93 -33.37 16.01
N HIS A 714 -2.09 -33.60 16.64
CA HIS A 714 -3.39 -33.43 15.98
C HIS A 714 -3.69 -31.98 15.59
N ILE A 715 -3.27 -31.01 16.39
CA ILE A 715 -3.38 -29.57 16.07
C ILE A 715 -2.58 -29.27 14.81
N THR A 716 -1.31 -29.68 14.78
CA THR A 716 -0.43 -29.39 13.65
C THR A 716 -0.98 -30.01 12.36
N THR A 717 -1.39 -31.28 12.36
CA THR A 717 -1.90 -31.94 11.16
C THR A 717 -3.20 -31.32 10.65
N PHE A 718 -4.08 -30.88 11.55
CA PHE A 718 -5.32 -30.18 11.19
C PHE A 718 -5.04 -28.84 10.51
N ILE A 719 -4.17 -28.00 11.09
CA ILE A 719 -3.79 -26.70 10.51
C ILE A 719 -3.17 -26.90 9.11
N PHE A 720 -2.23 -27.84 8.96
CA PHE A 720 -1.60 -28.10 7.67
C PHE A 720 -2.59 -28.58 6.60
N SER A 721 -3.59 -29.42 6.95
CA SER A 721 -4.60 -29.86 5.97
C SER A 721 -5.44 -28.71 5.40
N TYR A 722 -5.80 -27.72 6.22
CA TYR A 722 -6.57 -26.56 5.77
C TYR A 722 -5.73 -25.58 4.96
N LEU A 723 -4.46 -25.36 5.35
CA LEU A 723 -3.53 -24.56 4.58
C LEU A 723 -3.28 -25.17 3.18
N ILE A 724 -3.20 -26.50 3.09
CA ILE A 724 -3.08 -27.20 1.80
C ILE A 724 -4.32 -26.96 0.94
N ILE A 725 -5.53 -27.14 1.48
CA ILE A 725 -6.78 -26.90 0.75
C ILE A 725 -6.86 -25.45 0.26
N TYR A 726 -6.52 -24.49 1.11
CA TYR A 726 -6.55 -23.07 0.74
C TYR A 726 -5.49 -22.74 -0.33
N SER A 727 -4.28 -23.27 -0.19
CA SER A 727 -3.22 -23.09 -1.19
C SER A 727 -3.63 -23.69 -2.54
N ALA A 728 -4.32 -24.83 -2.56
CA ALA A 728 -4.86 -25.43 -3.77
C ALA A 728 -5.99 -24.57 -4.40
N ILE A 729 -6.85 -23.95 -3.59
CA ILE A 729 -7.87 -23.01 -4.08
C ILE A 729 -7.21 -21.80 -4.73
N ILE A 730 -6.27 -21.13 -4.05
CA ILE A 730 -5.53 -20.00 -4.62
C ILE A 730 -4.86 -20.40 -5.93
N LEU A 731 -4.22 -21.57 -5.96
CA LEU A 731 -3.49 -22.07 -7.12
C LEU A 731 -4.41 -22.35 -8.32
N VAL A 732 -5.63 -22.85 -8.10
CA VAL A 732 -6.65 -22.99 -9.15
C VAL A 732 -7.09 -21.62 -9.68
N PHE A 733 -7.28 -20.63 -8.81
CA PHE A 733 -7.69 -19.28 -9.22
C PHE A 733 -6.57 -18.51 -9.91
N VAL A 734 -5.31 -18.71 -9.52
CA VAL A 734 -4.12 -18.17 -10.18
C VAL A 734 -3.95 -18.81 -11.57
N GLN A 735 -4.03 -20.14 -11.68
CA GLN A 735 -3.93 -20.85 -12.97
C GLN A 735 -5.07 -20.51 -13.93
N ALA A 736 -6.26 -20.19 -13.41
CA ALA A 736 -7.38 -19.72 -14.22
C ALA A 736 -7.23 -18.27 -14.72
N GLY A 737 -6.13 -17.58 -14.36
CA GLY A 737 -5.92 -16.16 -14.69
C GLY A 737 -6.92 -15.22 -14.04
N ARG A 738 -7.56 -15.63 -12.94
CA ARG A 738 -8.67 -14.90 -12.29
C ARG A 738 -8.24 -14.05 -11.09
N ILE A 739 -6.98 -14.15 -10.65
CA ILE A 739 -6.44 -13.41 -9.48
C ILE A 739 -5.61 -12.17 -9.87
N THR A 740 -5.58 -11.79 -11.16
CA THR A 740 -4.65 -10.78 -11.69
C THR A 740 -5.00 -9.31 -11.37
N GLU A 741 -6.08 -9.05 -10.65
CA GLU A 741 -6.56 -7.68 -10.40
C GLU A 741 -6.07 -7.09 -9.06
N GLU A 742 -5.67 -7.86 -8.05
CA GLU A 742 -5.24 -7.30 -6.76
C GLU A 742 -3.71 -7.38 -6.62
N PRO A 743 -2.98 -6.27 -6.34
CA PRO A 743 -1.53 -6.32 -6.17
C PRO A 743 -1.15 -7.14 -4.93
N PHE A 744 -0.06 -7.92 -5.01
CA PHE A 744 0.46 -8.68 -3.87
C PHE A 744 1.52 -7.87 -3.11
N ALA A 745 1.14 -7.25 -1.99
CA ALA A 745 2.06 -6.45 -1.17
C ALA A 745 1.78 -6.60 0.33
N PHE A 746 2.71 -7.18 1.10
CA PHE A 746 2.45 -7.46 2.51
C PHE A 746 2.61 -6.27 3.46
N THR A 747 3.48 -5.32 3.14
CA THR A 747 3.90 -4.25 4.06
C THR A 747 3.71 -2.85 3.50
N GLU A 748 3.27 -2.73 2.25
CA GLU A 748 3.15 -1.43 1.59
C GLU A 748 1.80 -0.75 1.85
N GLY A 749 0.83 -1.48 2.40
CA GLY A 749 -0.45 -0.90 2.78
C GLY A 749 -1.42 -0.69 1.63
N VAL A 750 -1.32 -1.48 0.55
CA VAL A 750 -2.07 -1.36 -0.71
C VAL A 750 -2.69 -2.68 -1.17
N SER A 751 -2.77 -3.68 -0.28
CA SER A 751 -3.16 -5.03 -0.66
C SER A 751 -4.04 -5.67 0.39
N MET A 752 -5.11 -6.31 -0.09
CA MET A 752 -6.01 -7.08 0.76
C MET A 752 -5.47 -8.47 1.14
N TRP A 753 -4.47 -9.01 0.43
CA TRP A 753 -3.98 -10.37 0.64
C TRP A 753 -3.53 -10.71 2.08
N PRO A 754 -2.80 -9.83 2.80
CA PRO A 754 -2.44 -10.07 4.20
C PRO A 754 -3.67 -10.16 5.12
N THR A 755 -4.69 -9.34 4.86
CA THR A 755 -5.96 -9.37 5.58
C THR A 755 -6.67 -10.70 5.38
N GLU A 756 -6.78 -11.17 4.14
CA GLU A 756 -7.41 -12.45 3.82
C GLU A 756 -6.65 -13.64 4.42
N LEU A 757 -5.32 -13.58 4.43
CA LEU A 757 -4.48 -14.59 5.09
C LEU A 757 -4.74 -14.64 6.60
N LEU A 758 -4.81 -13.48 7.28
CA LEU A 758 -5.12 -13.43 8.72
C LEU A 758 -6.51 -13.96 9.02
N ARG A 759 -7.50 -13.67 8.17
CA ARG A 759 -8.88 -14.18 8.30
C ARG A 759 -8.95 -15.70 8.10
N LEU A 760 -8.19 -16.23 7.15
CA LEU A 760 -8.08 -17.67 6.97
C LEU A 760 -7.50 -18.33 8.21
N ILE A 761 -6.39 -17.81 8.73
CA ILE A 761 -5.76 -18.33 9.94
C ILE A 761 -6.75 -18.28 11.11
N ALA A 762 -7.49 -17.17 11.25
CA ALA A 762 -8.53 -17.01 12.25
C ALA A 762 -9.65 -18.07 12.10
N TRP A 763 -10.08 -18.37 10.87
CA TRP A 763 -11.11 -19.38 10.60
C TRP A 763 -10.63 -20.80 10.90
N ILE A 764 -9.39 -21.15 10.53
CA ILE A 764 -8.77 -22.45 10.85
C ILE A 764 -8.70 -22.63 12.37
N LEU A 765 -8.26 -21.59 13.09
CA LEU A 765 -8.19 -21.59 14.55
C LEU A 765 -9.57 -21.69 15.18
N ALA A 766 -10.56 -20.94 14.69
CA ALA A 766 -11.94 -21.04 15.15
C ALA A 766 -12.50 -22.46 14.96
N SER A 767 -12.28 -23.05 13.79
CA SER A 767 -12.71 -24.42 13.46
C SER A 767 -12.09 -25.46 14.39
N TYR A 768 -10.78 -25.36 14.64
CA TYR A 768 -10.09 -26.21 15.61
C TYR A 768 -10.65 -26.02 17.03
N SER A 769 -10.83 -24.78 17.46
CA SER A 769 -11.34 -24.45 18.80
C SER A 769 -12.78 -24.91 19.02
N ILE A 770 -13.62 -24.95 17.98
CA ILE A 770 -14.95 -25.55 18.04
C ILE A 770 -14.83 -27.05 18.33
N ILE A 771 -13.96 -27.75 17.60
CA ILE A 771 -13.76 -29.20 17.79
C ILE A 771 -13.25 -29.48 19.21
N ASP A 772 -12.26 -28.74 19.69
CA ASP A 772 -11.73 -28.91 21.06
C ASP A 772 -12.77 -28.58 22.14
N SER A 773 -13.56 -27.51 21.94
CA SER A 773 -14.66 -27.14 22.84
C SER A 773 -15.75 -28.21 22.88
N CYS A 774 -16.07 -28.86 21.76
CA CYS A 774 -17.00 -30.00 21.72
C CYS A 774 -16.48 -31.22 22.50
N GLN A 775 -15.16 -31.42 22.54
CA GLN A 775 -14.52 -32.50 23.30
C GLN A 775 -14.49 -32.25 24.82
N PHE A 776 -14.77 -31.03 25.29
CA PHE A 776 -14.80 -30.69 26.72
C PHE A 776 -15.66 -31.64 27.57
N SER A 777 -16.86 -31.97 27.08
CA SER A 777 -17.78 -32.85 27.81
C SER A 777 -17.20 -34.25 28.00
N GLU A 778 -16.56 -34.79 26.95
CA GLU A 778 -15.93 -36.10 26.97
C GLU A 778 -14.66 -36.09 27.83
N ARG A 779 -13.90 -34.99 27.85
CA ARG A 779 -12.76 -34.82 28.78
C ARG A 779 -13.19 -34.86 30.23
N MET A 780 -14.28 -34.16 30.57
CA MET A 780 -14.80 -34.18 31.94
C MET A 780 -15.39 -35.55 32.31
N LYS A 781 -16.15 -36.19 31.41
CA LYS A 781 -16.63 -37.57 31.61
C LYS A 781 -15.48 -38.55 31.81
N THR A 782 -14.49 -38.55 30.92
CA THR A 782 -13.33 -39.44 30.99
C THR A 782 -12.47 -39.17 32.21
N TRP A 783 -12.35 -37.92 32.68
CA TRP A 783 -11.67 -37.62 33.95
C TRP A 783 -12.40 -38.25 35.14
N ILE A 784 -13.73 -38.13 35.18
CA ILE A 784 -14.57 -38.78 36.21
C ILE A 784 -14.44 -40.32 36.11
N ILE A 785 -14.45 -40.89 34.90
CA ILE A 785 -14.36 -42.34 34.63
C ILE A 785 -12.98 -42.91 34.94
N ASN A 786 -11.90 -42.23 34.55
CA ASN A 786 -10.53 -42.74 34.74
C ASN A 786 -10.10 -42.67 36.20
N LYS A 787 -10.56 -41.67 36.97
CA LYS A 787 -10.46 -41.71 38.43
C LYS A 787 -11.36 -42.78 39.06
N ALA A 788 -12.37 -43.31 38.35
CA ALA A 788 -13.33 -44.31 38.83
C ALA A 788 -13.01 -45.78 38.50
N GLY A 789 -12.02 -46.07 37.64
CA GLY A 789 -11.69 -47.44 37.21
C GLY A 789 -12.66 -47.99 36.15
N LYS A 790 -12.11 -48.40 34.99
CA LYS A 790 -12.83 -48.64 33.72
C LYS A 790 -13.96 -49.70 33.71
N ARG A 791 -14.09 -50.61 34.68
CA ARG A 791 -14.93 -51.84 34.51
C ARG A 791 -16.40 -51.74 34.94
N ASN A 792 -16.78 -50.80 35.81
CA ASN A 792 -18.15 -50.77 36.39
C ASN A 792 -18.97 -49.51 36.04
N TYR A 793 -18.41 -48.59 35.25
CA TYR A 793 -19.04 -47.28 34.97
C TYR A 793 -20.06 -47.32 33.81
N GLU A 794 -19.93 -48.26 32.87
CA GLU A 794 -20.79 -48.33 31.66
C GLU A 794 -22.25 -48.70 31.99
N HIS A 795 -22.52 -49.40 33.09
CA HIS A 795 -23.86 -49.93 33.39
C HIS A 795 -24.85 -48.93 34.03
N HIS A 796 -24.40 -47.83 34.64
CA HIS A 796 -25.29 -46.86 35.32
C HIS A 796 -25.57 -45.59 34.51
N LEU A 797 -25.06 -45.50 33.27
CA LEU A 797 -25.18 -44.33 32.42
C LEU A 797 -25.68 -44.64 31.00
N ASN A 798 -26.22 -45.85 30.75
CA ASN A 798 -26.76 -46.20 29.45
C ASN A 798 -27.94 -45.26 29.10
N PRO A 799 -27.80 -44.34 28.13
CA PRO A 799 -28.71 -43.22 27.92
C PRO A 799 -29.82 -43.59 26.91
N ASP A 800 -30.45 -44.75 27.09
CA ASP A 800 -31.50 -45.23 26.17
C ASP A 800 -32.92 -44.75 26.52
N ASP A 801 -33.08 -43.90 27.54
CA ASP A 801 -34.37 -43.25 27.80
C ASP A 801 -34.54 -42.00 26.91
N GLN A 802 -35.49 -42.14 25.98
CA GLN A 802 -35.90 -41.19 24.96
C GLN A 802 -36.23 -39.80 25.52
N GLY A 803 -35.23 -38.92 25.54
CA GLY A 803 -35.41 -37.51 25.93
C GLY A 803 -34.11 -36.78 26.25
N ALA A 804 -33.07 -36.96 25.43
CA ALA A 804 -31.68 -36.57 25.72
C ALA A 804 -31.44 -35.08 26.02
N CYS A 805 -32.41 -34.19 25.80
CA CYS A 805 -32.33 -32.77 26.19
C CYS A 805 -33.60 -32.27 26.91
N SER A 806 -34.31 -33.13 27.67
CA SER A 806 -35.52 -32.77 28.42
C SER A 806 -35.22 -31.99 29.73
N ALA A 807 -36.14 -31.10 30.11
CA ALA A 807 -36.08 -30.12 31.20
C ALA A 807 -35.54 -30.68 32.53
N ASN A 808 -34.83 -29.82 33.30
CA ASN A 808 -34.32 -30.08 34.65
C ASN A 808 -35.31 -30.90 35.49
N ASN A 809 -34.92 -32.11 35.90
CA ASN A 809 -35.69 -32.90 36.85
C ASN A 809 -35.18 -32.56 38.27
N PRO A 810 -35.93 -31.77 39.07
CA PRO A 810 -35.48 -31.30 40.38
C PRO A 810 -35.26 -32.43 41.40
N LYS A 811 -35.68 -33.66 41.09
CA LYS A 811 -35.48 -34.85 41.93
C LYS A 811 -34.16 -35.59 41.71
N LYS A 812 -33.37 -35.23 40.70
CA LYS A 812 -32.06 -35.88 40.38
C LYS A 812 -30.88 -35.06 40.90
N ASP A 813 -29.78 -35.74 41.24
CA ASP A 813 -28.54 -35.09 41.70
C ASP A 813 -28.01 -34.05 40.70
N PRO A 814 -27.50 -32.89 41.17
CA PRO A 814 -27.01 -31.81 40.30
C PRO A 814 -25.95 -32.26 39.29
N LEU A 815 -25.05 -33.17 39.69
CA LEU A 815 -23.97 -33.69 38.85
C LEU A 815 -24.50 -34.59 37.72
N VAL A 816 -25.47 -35.46 38.01
CA VAL A 816 -26.08 -36.38 37.04
C VAL A 816 -26.90 -35.60 36.01
N ASN A 817 -27.66 -34.61 36.47
CA ASN A 817 -28.39 -33.69 35.61
C ASN A 817 -27.44 -32.94 34.67
N TRP A 818 -26.35 -32.39 35.20
CA TRP A 818 -25.35 -31.72 34.37
C TRP A 818 -24.68 -32.66 33.36
N LEU A 819 -24.34 -33.90 33.73
CA LEU A 819 -23.72 -34.87 32.81
C LEU A 819 -24.64 -35.26 31.64
N GLN A 820 -25.95 -35.38 31.89
CA GLN A 820 -26.96 -35.65 30.86
C GLN A 820 -27.14 -34.43 29.93
N TRP A 821 -27.15 -33.22 30.50
CA TRP A 821 -27.32 -31.97 29.77
C TRP A 821 -26.09 -31.48 29.02
N ASN A 822 -24.89 -31.85 29.48
CA ASN A 822 -23.60 -31.41 28.94
C ASN A 822 -23.10 -32.34 27.82
N THR A 823 -23.97 -33.10 27.15
CA THR A 823 -23.57 -33.89 25.98
C THR A 823 -23.23 -32.98 24.80
N SER A 824 -22.30 -33.42 23.94
CA SER A 824 -21.85 -32.62 22.78
C SER A 824 -23.01 -32.21 21.87
N LYS A 825 -24.02 -33.08 21.70
CA LYS A 825 -25.20 -32.82 20.87
C LYS A 825 -26.11 -31.72 21.45
N CYS A 826 -26.45 -31.79 22.75
CA CYS A 826 -27.31 -30.76 23.37
C CYS A 826 -26.59 -29.41 23.51
N ARG A 827 -25.27 -29.40 23.71
CA ARG A 827 -24.49 -28.15 23.69
C ARG A 827 -24.49 -27.50 22.31
N LEU A 828 -24.24 -28.29 21.27
CA LEU A 828 -24.21 -27.79 19.90
C LEU A 828 -25.56 -27.21 19.48
N SER A 829 -26.67 -27.88 19.82
CA SER A 829 -28.01 -27.39 19.46
C SER A 829 -28.36 -26.06 20.14
N ARG A 830 -28.05 -25.92 21.44
CA ARG A 830 -28.24 -24.66 22.18
C ARG A 830 -27.36 -23.53 21.66
N ALA A 831 -26.07 -23.80 21.50
CA ALA A 831 -25.11 -22.81 21.01
C ALA A 831 -25.45 -22.35 19.58
N PHE A 832 -25.90 -23.26 18.71
CA PHE A 832 -26.29 -22.93 17.34
C PHE A 832 -27.44 -21.92 17.27
N LEU A 833 -28.47 -22.06 18.11
CA LEU A 833 -29.61 -21.14 18.12
C LEU A 833 -29.16 -19.72 18.48
N PHE A 834 -28.38 -19.57 19.56
CA PHE A 834 -27.86 -18.26 19.96
C PHE A 834 -26.85 -17.70 18.95
N ALA A 835 -26.01 -18.56 18.37
CA ALA A 835 -25.07 -18.16 17.32
C ALA A 835 -25.77 -17.67 16.05
N ALA A 836 -26.85 -18.34 15.62
CA ALA A 836 -27.64 -17.91 14.47
C ALA A 836 -28.35 -16.56 14.73
N LEU A 837 -28.90 -16.37 15.93
CA LEU A 837 -29.50 -15.09 16.33
C LEU A 837 -28.45 -13.97 16.36
N PHE A 838 -27.28 -14.23 16.95
CA PHE A 838 -26.18 -13.27 17.01
C PHE A 838 -25.64 -12.92 15.64
N TYR A 839 -25.46 -13.92 14.75
CA TYR A 839 -25.08 -13.71 13.37
C TYR A 839 -26.10 -12.82 12.64
N PHE A 840 -27.40 -13.09 12.80
CA PHE A 840 -28.46 -12.27 12.21
C PHE A 840 -28.43 -10.83 12.72
N VAL A 841 -28.22 -10.62 14.03
CA VAL A 841 -28.07 -9.27 14.60
C VAL A 841 -26.83 -8.57 14.06
N CYS A 842 -25.69 -9.25 13.97
CA CYS A 842 -24.47 -8.69 13.39
C CYS A 842 -24.66 -8.33 11.92
N TYR A 843 -25.34 -9.18 11.16
CA TYR A 843 -25.69 -8.92 9.77
C TYR A 843 -26.55 -7.66 9.65
N LEU A 844 -27.58 -7.48 10.48
CA LEU A 844 -28.38 -6.26 10.51
C LEU A 844 -27.58 -5.02 10.88
N ILE A 845 -26.64 -5.11 11.84
CA ILE A 845 -25.77 -3.97 12.22
C ILE A 845 -24.90 -3.53 11.04
N ILE A 846 -24.38 -4.49 10.25
CA ILE A 846 -23.56 -4.20 9.07
C ILE A 846 -24.39 -3.51 7.97
N GLN A 847 -25.68 -3.84 7.84
CA GLN A 847 -26.58 -3.18 6.87
C GLN A 847 -26.89 -1.72 7.22
N ILE A 848 -26.71 -1.28 8.48
CA ILE A 848 -26.95 0.11 8.89
C ILE A 848 -25.84 1.04 8.36
N HIS A 849 -24.60 0.53 8.32
CA HIS A 849 -23.46 1.26 7.80
C HIS A 849 -22.51 0.28 7.13
N GLU A 850 -22.60 0.19 5.80
CA GLU A 850 -21.76 -0.69 5.02
C GLU A 850 -20.29 -0.29 5.22
N PRO A 851 -19.43 -1.19 5.74
CA PRO A 851 -18.01 -0.90 5.85
C PRO A 851 -17.43 -0.70 4.46
N ASN A 852 -16.62 0.34 4.27
CA ASN A 852 -15.83 0.43 3.06
C ASN A 852 -14.81 -0.71 3.01
N ILE A 853 -14.73 -1.40 1.88
CA ILE A 853 -13.86 -2.55 1.65
C ILE A 853 -12.92 -2.14 0.51
N PRO A 854 -11.59 -2.03 0.75
CA PRO A 854 -10.63 -1.58 -0.25
C PRO A 854 -10.31 -2.70 -1.25
N TYR A 855 -11.31 -3.20 -1.98
CA TYR A 855 -11.12 -4.27 -2.96
C TYR A 855 -10.77 -3.74 -4.34
N ARG A 856 -9.89 -4.43 -5.06
CA ARG A 856 -9.70 -4.26 -6.51
C ARG A 856 -10.13 -5.53 -7.24
N GLY A 857 -11.30 -5.47 -7.87
CA GLY A 857 -11.85 -6.57 -8.64
C GLY A 857 -12.94 -7.38 -7.93
N GLU A 858 -13.84 -7.96 -8.72
CA GLU A 858 -15.02 -8.65 -8.17
C GLU A 858 -14.66 -10.01 -7.53
N ASN A 859 -13.56 -10.63 -7.97
CA ASN A 859 -13.12 -11.92 -7.45
C ASN A 859 -12.62 -11.80 -6.01
N ILE A 860 -11.77 -10.81 -5.70
CA ILE A 860 -11.26 -10.63 -4.34
C ILE A 860 -12.37 -10.19 -3.39
N LYS A 861 -13.30 -9.34 -3.85
CA LYS A 861 -14.52 -8.99 -3.10
C LYS A 861 -15.36 -10.23 -2.75
N THR A 862 -15.55 -11.14 -3.70
CA THR A 862 -16.29 -12.39 -3.47
C THR A 862 -15.57 -13.29 -2.47
N ILE A 863 -14.23 -13.36 -2.54
CA ILE A 863 -13.40 -14.11 -1.59
C ILE A 863 -13.53 -13.52 -0.18
N ASP A 864 -13.35 -12.20 -0.03
CA ASP A 864 -13.50 -11.46 1.23
C ASP A 864 -14.88 -11.74 1.86
N GLN A 865 -15.96 -11.56 1.09
CA GLN A 865 -17.31 -11.78 1.57
C GLN A 865 -17.56 -13.23 1.98
N THR A 866 -17.09 -14.20 1.19
CA THR A 866 -17.26 -15.63 1.48
C THR A 866 -16.47 -16.05 2.71
N LEU A 867 -15.22 -15.59 2.84
CA LEU A 867 -14.35 -15.92 3.95
C LEU A 867 -14.84 -15.26 5.25
N LEU A 868 -15.18 -13.97 5.20
CA LEU A 868 -15.61 -13.21 6.37
C LEU A 868 -17.03 -13.58 6.79
N LEU A 869 -18.04 -13.31 5.95
CA LEU A 869 -19.45 -13.49 6.30
C LEU A 869 -19.89 -14.95 6.20
N GLY A 870 -19.38 -15.70 5.23
CA GLY A 870 -19.79 -17.08 5.01
C GLY A 870 -19.13 -18.09 5.97
N LEU A 871 -17.88 -17.87 6.37
CA LEU A 871 -17.10 -18.86 7.13
C LEU A 871 -16.65 -18.36 8.51
N LEU A 872 -15.95 -17.24 8.58
CA LEU A 872 -15.29 -16.77 9.81
C LEU A 872 -16.30 -16.30 10.87
N VAL A 873 -17.22 -15.39 10.52
CA VAL A 873 -18.19 -14.84 11.48
C VAL A 873 -19.14 -15.93 12.02
N PRO A 874 -19.69 -16.85 11.20
CA PRO A 874 -20.48 -17.98 11.71
C PRO A 874 -19.69 -18.90 12.64
N SER A 875 -18.46 -19.28 12.26
CA SER A 875 -17.58 -20.11 13.10
C SER A 875 -17.24 -19.41 14.42
N PHE A 876 -16.91 -18.13 14.38
CA PHE A 876 -16.66 -17.34 15.59
C PHE A 876 -17.90 -17.27 16.49
N SER A 877 -19.07 -17.01 15.91
CA SER A 877 -20.34 -16.95 16.65
C SER A 877 -20.64 -18.29 17.34
N LEU A 878 -20.50 -19.40 16.62
CA LEU A 878 -20.68 -20.73 17.19
C LEU A 878 -19.67 -21.02 18.31
N LEU A 879 -18.40 -20.66 18.11
CA LEU A 879 -17.37 -20.79 19.12
C LEU A 879 -17.69 -19.98 20.39
N LEU A 880 -18.06 -18.70 20.24
CA LEU A 880 -18.41 -17.80 21.34
C LEU A 880 -19.53 -18.40 22.19
N PHE A 881 -20.60 -18.91 21.56
CA PHE A 881 -21.71 -19.50 22.29
C PHE A 881 -21.38 -20.89 22.84
N LEU A 882 -20.59 -21.73 22.18
CA LEU A 882 -20.15 -23.02 22.74
C LEU A 882 -19.31 -22.86 24.02
N VAL A 883 -18.47 -21.82 24.06
CA VAL A 883 -17.60 -21.48 25.18
C VAL A 883 -18.40 -20.88 26.33
N THR A 884 -19.26 -19.91 26.05
CA THR A 884 -20.09 -19.26 27.07
C THR A 884 -21.14 -20.19 27.64
N ASP A 885 -21.69 -21.11 26.84
CA ASP A 885 -22.56 -22.20 27.27
C ASP A 885 -21.86 -23.14 28.28
N ALA A 886 -20.60 -23.51 28.01
CA ALA A 886 -19.79 -24.31 28.92
C ALA A 886 -19.54 -23.58 30.25
N ALA A 887 -19.19 -22.29 30.19
CA ALA A 887 -18.96 -21.48 31.37
C ALA A 887 -20.23 -21.30 32.22
N GLN A 888 -21.38 -21.05 31.59
CA GLN A 888 -22.64 -20.85 32.29
C GLN A 888 -23.18 -22.14 32.92
N THR A 889 -23.17 -23.26 32.20
CA THR A 889 -23.62 -24.55 32.76
C THR A 889 -22.73 -25.02 33.90
N ALA A 890 -21.42 -24.79 33.80
CA ALA A 890 -20.50 -25.05 34.91
C ALA A 890 -20.76 -24.13 36.10
N THR A 891 -21.01 -22.84 35.87
CA THR A 891 -21.37 -21.90 36.94
C THR A 891 -22.65 -22.35 37.66
N GLN A 892 -23.68 -22.75 36.90
CA GLN A 892 -24.93 -23.29 37.47
C GLN A 892 -24.70 -24.56 38.29
N LEU A 893 -23.85 -25.47 37.82
CA LEU A 893 -23.47 -26.68 38.58
C LEU A 893 -22.76 -26.31 39.89
N ILE A 894 -21.79 -25.40 39.84
CA ILE A 894 -21.03 -24.96 41.02
C ILE A 894 -21.95 -24.27 42.03
N GLU A 895 -22.85 -23.40 41.57
CA GLU A 895 -23.87 -22.76 42.42
C GLU A 895 -24.83 -23.79 43.04
N ALA A 896 -25.21 -24.84 42.30
CA ALA A 896 -26.06 -25.92 42.81
C ALA A 896 -25.35 -26.75 43.88
N ILE A 897 -24.08 -27.13 43.64
CA ILE A 897 -23.22 -27.83 44.63
C ILE A 897 -23.02 -26.96 45.87
N ALA A 898 -22.88 -25.64 45.72
CA ALA A 898 -22.69 -24.73 46.85
C ALA A 898 -23.95 -24.52 47.71
N LYS A 899 -25.15 -24.72 47.14
CA LYS A 899 -26.45 -24.49 47.81
C LYS A 899 -27.03 -25.74 48.47
N SER A 900 -26.67 -26.94 48.03
CA SER A 900 -27.22 -28.18 48.59
C SER A 900 -26.70 -28.42 50.01
N GLU A 901 -27.60 -28.43 51.01
CA GLU A 901 -27.29 -28.89 52.38
C GLU A 901 -27.02 -30.40 52.44
N HIS A 902 -27.56 -31.16 51.50
CA HIS A 902 -27.28 -32.58 51.32
C HIS A 902 -25.95 -32.77 50.59
N LEU A 903 -25.13 -33.70 51.09
CA LEU A 903 -23.86 -34.12 50.49
C LEU A 903 -24.09 -34.53 49.04
N THR A 904 -23.41 -33.88 48.10
CA THR A 904 -23.43 -34.27 46.69
C THR A 904 -23.12 -35.75 46.60
N GLN A 905 -24.05 -36.56 46.07
CA GLN A 905 -23.87 -38.00 45.99
C GLN A 905 -22.89 -38.30 44.85
N TRP A 906 -21.61 -38.37 45.21
CA TRP A 906 -20.59 -38.86 44.31
C TRP A 906 -20.79 -40.36 44.10
N PRO A 907 -20.59 -40.87 42.89
CA PRO A 907 -20.77 -42.28 42.61
C PRO A 907 -19.96 -43.16 43.59
N PRO A 908 -20.51 -44.28 44.11
CA PRO A 908 -19.91 -45.07 45.20
C PRO A 908 -18.45 -45.51 44.99
N PHE A 909 -18.01 -45.58 43.73
CA PHE A 909 -16.68 -46.01 43.32
C PHE A 909 -15.67 -44.86 43.21
N ALA A 910 -16.11 -43.62 42.99
CA ALA A 910 -15.22 -42.44 42.99
C ALA A 910 -14.60 -42.25 44.37
N TRP A 911 -15.36 -42.58 45.42
CA TRP A 911 -14.90 -42.64 46.80
C TRP A 911 -13.66 -43.50 47.00
N LYS A 912 -13.63 -44.72 46.45
CA LYS A 912 -12.52 -45.65 46.67
C LYS A 912 -11.18 -45.10 46.17
N ALA A 913 -11.17 -44.44 45.01
CA ALA A 913 -9.95 -43.86 44.44
C ALA A 913 -9.44 -42.64 45.22
N PHE A 914 -10.34 -41.76 45.68
CA PHE A 914 -9.93 -40.60 46.49
C PHE A 914 -9.55 -40.96 47.92
N VAL A 915 -10.18 -42.00 48.49
CA VAL A 915 -9.83 -42.56 49.80
C VAL A 915 -8.46 -43.23 49.76
N GLU A 916 -8.10 -43.92 48.68
CA GLU A 916 -6.74 -44.48 48.48
C GLU A 916 -5.66 -43.38 48.34
N GLU A 917 -6.00 -42.24 47.74
CA GLU A 917 -5.07 -41.12 47.51
C GLU A 917 -4.75 -40.33 48.80
N ILE A 918 -5.76 -40.10 49.66
CA ILE A 918 -5.65 -39.22 50.84
C ILE A 918 -5.63 -39.99 52.17
N LYS A 919 -5.97 -41.28 52.16
CA LYS A 919 -6.01 -42.18 53.35
C LYS A 919 -6.93 -41.70 54.48
N ILE A 920 -8.03 -41.02 54.14
CA ILE A 920 -9.06 -40.54 55.08
C ILE A 920 -10.40 -41.28 54.81
N PRO A 921 -11.21 -41.63 55.83
CA PRO A 921 -12.49 -42.33 55.65
C PRO A 921 -13.51 -41.58 54.78
N GLN A 922 -14.38 -42.35 54.11
CA GLN A 922 -15.33 -41.89 53.08
C GLN A 922 -16.22 -40.73 53.53
N ASP A 923 -16.74 -40.77 54.76
CA ASP A 923 -17.75 -39.80 55.24
C ASP A 923 -17.21 -38.36 55.41
N ASN A 924 -15.88 -38.19 55.36
CA ASN A 924 -15.20 -36.92 55.68
C ASN A 924 -14.52 -36.24 54.48
N LEU A 925 -14.62 -36.79 53.27
CA LEU A 925 -13.90 -36.27 52.08
C LEU A 925 -14.77 -35.41 51.13
N HIS A 926 -16.09 -35.32 51.37
CA HIS A 926 -17.05 -34.70 50.45
C HIS A 926 -16.72 -33.25 50.07
N GLU A 927 -16.35 -32.43 51.05
CA GLU A 927 -16.02 -31.01 50.85
C GLU A 927 -14.75 -30.85 50.01
N TRP A 928 -13.71 -31.65 50.28
CA TRP A 928 -12.46 -31.61 49.53
C TRP A 928 -12.62 -32.08 48.08
N ILE A 929 -13.33 -33.19 47.84
CA ILE A 929 -13.59 -33.71 46.48
C ILE A 929 -14.34 -32.65 45.64
N SER A 930 -15.32 -31.99 46.25
CA SER A 930 -16.13 -30.97 45.57
C SER A 930 -15.28 -29.75 45.18
N VAL A 931 -14.42 -29.26 46.07
CA VAL A 931 -13.50 -28.14 45.75
C VAL A 931 -12.45 -28.55 44.71
N HIS A 932 -11.88 -29.75 44.81
CA HIS A 932 -10.92 -30.25 43.84
C HIS A 932 -11.55 -30.42 42.44
N PHE A 933 -12.78 -30.92 42.37
CA PHE A 933 -13.54 -30.97 41.11
C PHE A 933 -13.81 -29.57 40.54
N VAL A 934 -14.24 -28.61 41.38
CA VAL A 934 -14.43 -27.21 40.96
C VAL A 934 -13.13 -26.62 40.41
N GLY A 935 -11.99 -26.87 41.05
CA GLY A 935 -10.67 -26.46 40.58
C GLY A 935 -10.36 -27.02 39.19
N LYS A 936 -10.56 -28.32 38.98
CA LYS A 936 -10.31 -28.97 37.68
C LYS A 936 -11.29 -28.52 36.59
N LEU A 937 -12.58 -28.42 36.91
CA LEU A 937 -13.63 -27.98 35.99
C LEU A 937 -13.34 -26.55 35.50
N THR A 938 -13.02 -25.64 36.43
CA THR A 938 -12.71 -24.25 36.09
C THR A 938 -11.37 -24.09 35.35
N GLU A 939 -10.40 -24.97 35.57
CA GLU A 939 -9.14 -25.00 34.80
C GLU A 939 -9.36 -25.34 33.31
N GLU A 940 -10.15 -26.37 33.03
CA GLU A 940 -10.47 -26.74 31.64
C GLU A 940 -11.30 -25.65 30.94
N ILE A 941 -12.25 -25.02 31.64
CA ILE A 941 -13.06 -23.94 31.08
C ILE A 941 -12.23 -22.69 30.81
N ASN A 942 -11.34 -22.28 31.74
CA ASN A 942 -10.45 -21.14 31.55
C ASN A 942 -9.55 -21.31 30.31
N THR A 943 -9.18 -22.55 29.99
CA THR A 943 -8.43 -22.87 28.76
C THR A 943 -9.27 -22.64 27.50
N ILE A 944 -10.52 -23.09 27.51
CA ILE A 944 -11.44 -22.96 26.38
C ILE A 944 -11.92 -21.52 26.20
N MET A 945 -12.05 -20.75 27.29
CA MET A 945 -12.41 -19.33 27.27
C MET A 945 -11.38 -18.42 26.60
N ALA A 946 -10.13 -18.87 26.46
CA ALA A 946 -9.10 -18.12 25.74
C ALA A 946 -9.28 -18.13 24.21
N TYR A 947 -9.94 -19.15 23.65
CA TYR A 947 -10.03 -19.32 22.19
C TYR A 947 -10.74 -18.19 21.44
N PRO A 948 -11.92 -17.71 21.86
CA PRO A 948 -12.58 -16.61 21.16
C PRO A 948 -11.76 -15.32 21.16
N PHE A 949 -11.01 -15.03 22.24
CA PHE A 949 -10.14 -13.86 22.30
C PHE A 949 -9.05 -13.91 21.24
N LEU A 950 -8.44 -15.09 21.03
CA LEU A 950 -7.40 -15.24 20.03
C LEU A 950 -7.94 -15.01 18.61
N VAL A 951 -9.15 -15.51 18.33
CA VAL A 951 -9.84 -15.23 17.05
C VAL A 951 -10.17 -13.74 16.91
N LEU A 952 -10.67 -13.09 17.98
CA LEU A 952 -10.95 -11.65 17.98
C LEU A 952 -9.71 -10.81 17.70
N VAL A 953 -8.56 -11.15 18.28
CA VAL A 953 -7.29 -10.45 18.02
C VAL A 953 -6.94 -10.51 16.53
N LEU A 954 -7.04 -11.68 15.91
CA LEU A 954 -6.78 -11.84 14.48
C LEU A 954 -7.79 -11.09 13.62
N MET A 955 -9.07 -11.05 14.01
CA MET A 955 -10.10 -10.28 13.31
C MET A 955 -9.83 -8.77 13.37
N VAL A 956 -9.38 -8.24 14.52
CA VAL A 956 -9.00 -6.82 14.66
C VAL A 956 -7.75 -6.53 13.82
N LEU A 957 -6.72 -7.36 13.89
CA LEU A 957 -5.49 -7.17 13.10
C LEU A 957 -5.72 -7.28 11.60
N ALA A 958 -6.63 -8.16 11.16
CA ALA A 958 -7.01 -8.29 9.76
C ALA A 958 -7.66 -6.99 9.21
N ARG A 959 -8.19 -6.11 10.08
CA ARG A 959 -8.73 -4.81 9.70
C ARG A 959 -7.79 -3.65 10.02
N SER A 960 -6.50 -3.90 10.24
CA SER A 960 -5.54 -2.85 10.46
C SER A 960 -5.35 -2.02 9.19
N SER A 961 -5.33 -0.68 9.35
CA SER A 961 -4.90 0.25 8.30
C SER A 961 -3.46 -0.01 7.83
N TYR A 962 -2.70 -0.87 8.53
CA TYR A 962 -1.37 -1.27 8.12
C TYR A 962 -1.36 -2.04 6.79
N PHE A 963 -2.30 -2.94 6.54
CA PHE A 963 -2.28 -3.79 5.34
C PHE A 963 -2.93 -3.13 4.12
N ASP A 964 -4.00 -2.39 4.37
CA ASP A 964 -4.74 -1.64 3.35
C ASP A 964 -5.55 -0.53 4.02
N HIS A 965 -6.32 0.26 3.25
CA HIS A 965 -7.17 1.33 3.76
C HIS A 965 -8.46 0.81 4.42
N TRP A 966 -8.31 0.10 5.53
CA TRP A 966 -9.43 -0.40 6.33
C TRP A 966 -9.95 0.66 7.29
N VAL A 967 -11.21 1.07 7.10
CA VAL A 967 -11.96 1.89 8.07
C VAL A 967 -12.89 0.96 8.88
N THR A 968 -12.79 0.99 10.20
CA THR A 968 -13.61 0.17 11.11
C THR A 968 -14.85 0.95 11.57
N PRO A 969 -16.07 0.57 11.14
CA PRO A 969 -17.28 1.27 11.55
C PRO A 969 -17.56 1.06 13.04
N LEU A 970 -18.21 2.06 13.67
CA LEU A 970 -18.52 2.04 15.11
C LEU A 970 -19.30 0.79 15.52
N GLY A 971 -20.26 0.35 14.70
CA GLY A 971 -21.06 -0.85 14.95
C GLY A 971 -20.21 -2.11 15.14
N LEU A 972 -19.16 -2.27 14.33
CA LEU A 972 -18.25 -3.42 14.44
C LEU A 972 -17.39 -3.34 15.72
N LYS A 973 -16.89 -2.15 16.06
CA LYS A 973 -16.15 -1.92 17.31
C LYS A 973 -17.01 -2.28 18.54
N LEU A 974 -18.29 -1.90 18.53
CA LEU A 974 -19.25 -2.26 19.59
C LEU A 974 -19.50 -3.77 19.66
N VAL A 975 -19.65 -4.46 18.53
CA VAL A 975 -19.85 -5.93 18.51
C VAL A 975 -18.64 -6.67 19.09
N ILE A 976 -17.42 -6.28 18.70
CA ILE A 976 -16.18 -6.86 19.22
C ILE A 976 -16.04 -6.58 20.72
N GLY A 977 -16.26 -5.34 21.14
CA GLY A 977 -16.22 -4.92 22.55
C GLY A 977 -17.26 -5.66 23.42
N ALA A 978 -18.50 -5.77 22.95
CA ALA A 978 -19.57 -6.47 23.65
C ALA A 978 -19.28 -7.98 23.78
N SER A 979 -18.71 -8.60 22.75
CA SER A 979 -18.31 -10.01 22.77
C SER A 979 -17.23 -10.26 23.82
N ALA A 980 -16.20 -9.41 23.86
CA ALA A 980 -15.14 -9.47 24.86
C ALA A 980 -15.68 -9.23 26.29
N ALA A 981 -16.53 -8.22 26.48
CA ALA A 981 -17.15 -7.91 27.77
C ALA A 981 -18.00 -9.09 28.29
N TYR A 982 -18.76 -9.75 27.42
CA TYR A 982 -19.58 -10.90 27.79
C TYR A 982 -18.75 -12.11 28.23
N LEU A 983 -17.61 -12.36 27.58
CA LEU A 983 -16.66 -13.40 28.02
C LEU A 983 -16.06 -13.10 29.39
N LEU A 984 -15.64 -11.85 29.63
CA LEU A 984 -15.13 -11.42 30.94
C LEU A 984 -16.21 -11.52 32.02
N TYR A 985 -17.46 -11.21 31.70
CA TYR A 985 -18.59 -11.40 32.61
C TYR A 985 -18.81 -12.87 32.98
N CYS A 986 -18.66 -13.79 32.03
CA CYS A 986 -18.76 -15.22 32.30
C CYS A 986 -17.63 -15.72 33.22
N ASP A 987 -16.38 -15.28 33.02
CA ASP A 987 -15.27 -15.60 33.95
C ASP A 987 -15.50 -15.04 35.35
N TYR A 988 -15.97 -13.79 35.45
CA TYR A 988 -16.32 -13.18 36.72
C TYR A 988 -17.37 -14.01 37.48
N ARG A 989 -18.44 -14.43 36.79
CA ARG A 989 -19.47 -15.29 37.39
C ARG A 989 -18.92 -16.65 37.81
N LEU A 990 -18.09 -17.27 36.97
CA LEU A 990 -17.47 -18.55 37.26
C LEU A 990 -16.58 -18.47 38.52
N LYS A 991 -15.80 -17.39 38.64
CA LYS A 991 -14.98 -17.10 39.83
C LYS A 991 -15.85 -16.91 41.07
N LYS A 992 -16.87 -16.06 40.99
CA LYS A 992 -17.78 -15.79 42.11
C LYS A 992 -18.43 -17.08 42.62
N ALA A 993 -18.86 -17.97 41.71
CA ALA A 993 -19.43 -19.27 42.07
C ALA A 993 -18.39 -20.19 42.71
N ALA A 994 -17.18 -20.27 42.17
CA ALA A 994 -16.10 -21.09 42.73
C ALA A 994 -15.70 -20.65 44.16
N ASP A 995 -15.59 -19.33 44.39
CA ASP A 995 -15.27 -18.77 45.71
C ASP A 995 -16.40 -19.02 46.73
N ALA A 996 -17.65 -18.90 46.30
CA ALA A 996 -18.81 -19.22 47.12
C ALA A 996 -18.80 -20.72 47.52
N ALA A 997 -18.51 -21.61 46.56
CA ALA A 997 -18.41 -23.05 46.82
C ALA A 997 -17.28 -23.37 47.81
N CYS A 998 -16.10 -22.76 47.66
CA CYS A 998 -14.97 -22.93 48.58
C CYS A 998 -15.30 -22.41 49.99
N LYS A 999 -15.88 -21.21 50.10
CA LYS A 999 -16.29 -20.61 51.38
C LYS A 999 -17.33 -21.46 52.11
N ASN A 1000 -18.30 -22.02 51.38
CA ASN A 1000 -19.31 -22.91 51.94
C ASN A 1000 -18.69 -24.25 52.36
N ALA A 1001 -17.80 -24.84 51.56
CA ALA A 1001 -17.08 -26.06 51.91
C ALA A 1001 -16.26 -25.90 53.21
N LEU A 1002 -15.52 -24.80 53.35
CA LEU A 1002 -14.80 -24.48 54.58
C LEU A 1002 -15.73 -24.26 55.79
N LYS A 1003 -16.89 -23.63 55.59
CA LYS A 1003 -17.90 -23.46 56.65
C LYS A 1003 -18.44 -24.80 57.14
N CYS A 1004 -18.77 -25.72 56.22
CA CYS A 1004 -19.23 -27.07 56.55
C CYS A 1004 -18.15 -27.89 57.25
N LEU A 1005 -16.91 -27.86 56.73
CA LEU A 1005 -15.77 -28.55 57.31
C LEU A 1005 -15.48 -28.06 58.74
N ASN A 1006 -15.44 -26.74 58.95
CA ASN A 1006 -15.23 -26.14 60.28
C ASN A 1006 -16.36 -26.48 61.26
N ARG A 1007 -17.62 -26.47 60.81
CA ARG A 1007 -18.77 -26.89 61.65
C ARG A 1007 -18.60 -28.34 62.11
N ARG A 1008 -18.14 -29.22 61.22
CA ARG A 1008 -17.91 -30.64 61.53
C ARG A 1008 -16.69 -30.84 62.45
N ILE A 1009 -15.61 -30.09 62.25
CA ILE A 1009 -14.46 -30.03 63.19
C ILE A 1009 -14.92 -29.63 64.60
N ILE A 1010 -15.78 -28.61 64.71
CA ILE A 1010 -16.32 -28.16 66.00
C ILE A 1010 -17.19 -29.24 66.66
N GLN A 1011 -18.03 -29.94 65.88
CA GLN A 1011 -18.84 -31.06 66.39
C GLN A 1011 -17.96 -32.19 66.95
N TYR A 1012 -16.96 -32.66 66.20
CA TYR A 1012 -16.06 -33.73 66.65
C TYR A 1012 -15.10 -33.29 67.76
N LYS A 1013 -14.76 -32.00 67.90
CA LYS A 1013 -14.02 -31.50 69.06
C LYS A 1013 -14.83 -31.53 70.36
N GLY A 1014 -16.17 -31.49 70.28
CA GLY A 1014 -17.07 -31.61 71.44
C GLY A 1014 -17.22 -33.05 71.94
N GLU A 1015 -17.09 -34.03 71.05
CA GLU A 1015 -17.11 -35.46 71.35
C GLU A 1015 -15.66 -36.00 71.48
N LYS A 1016 -15.06 -35.88 72.68
CA LYS A 1016 -13.72 -36.38 73.09
C LYS A 1016 -12.81 -37.01 72.01
N ASN A 1017 -11.74 -36.27 71.65
CA ASN A 1017 -10.44 -36.71 71.10
C ASN A 1017 -10.44 -37.95 70.17
N ASP A 1018 -11.14 -37.83 69.04
CA ASP A 1018 -11.06 -38.77 67.94
C ASP A 1018 -9.85 -38.43 67.02
N PRO A 1019 -8.99 -39.39 66.61
CA PRO A 1019 -7.94 -39.18 65.59
C PRO A 1019 -8.45 -38.57 64.26
N LEU A 1020 -9.77 -38.58 64.03
CA LEU A 1020 -10.45 -37.91 62.91
C LEU A 1020 -10.32 -36.38 62.90
N VAL A 1021 -10.20 -35.71 64.07
CA VAL A 1021 -10.10 -34.24 64.12
C VAL A 1021 -8.81 -33.75 63.45
N GLY A 1022 -7.69 -34.43 63.69
CA GLY A 1022 -6.41 -34.11 63.05
C GLY A 1022 -6.42 -34.34 61.52
N GLN A 1023 -7.18 -35.34 61.05
CA GLN A 1023 -7.37 -35.59 59.62
C GLN A 1023 -8.23 -34.51 58.94
N LEU A 1024 -9.27 -34.01 59.62
CA LEU A 1024 -10.12 -32.93 59.12
C LEU A 1024 -9.39 -31.58 59.14
N GLU A 1025 -8.61 -31.28 60.18
CA GLU A 1025 -7.78 -30.07 60.25
C GLU A 1025 -6.70 -30.05 59.15
N TYR A 1026 -6.23 -31.22 58.71
CA TYR A 1026 -5.31 -31.34 57.56
C TYR A 1026 -5.95 -30.93 56.23
N LEU A 1027 -7.28 -31.10 56.05
CA LEU A 1027 -7.98 -30.74 54.82
C LEU A 1027 -8.19 -29.21 54.67
N VAL A 1028 -8.21 -28.45 55.77
CA VAL A 1028 -8.39 -27.00 55.77
C VAL A 1028 -7.29 -26.27 54.97
N PRO A 1029 -5.98 -26.45 55.25
CA PRO A 1029 -4.92 -25.79 54.49
C PRO A 1029 -4.87 -26.27 53.03
N LEU A 1030 -5.20 -27.54 52.76
CA LEU A 1030 -5.29 -28.09 51.40
C LEU A 1030 -6.36 -27.38 50.55
N ILE A 1031 -7.51 -27.05 51.13
CA ILE A 1031 -8.58 -26.30 50.47
C ILE A 1031 -8.20 -24.82 50.34
N GLN A 1032 -7.61 -24.23 51.39
CA GLN A 1032 -7.20 -22.81 51.39
C GLN A 1032 -6.05 -22.50 50.42
N GLN A 1033 -5.14 -23.46 50.19
CA GLN A 1033 -3.98 -23.31 49.30
C GLN A 1033 -4.23 -23.82 47.88
N CYS A 1034 -5.47 -24.18 47.52
CA CYS A 1034 -5.79 -24.69 46.19
C CYS A 1034 -5.64 -23.60 45.12
N ASN A 1035 -4.55 -23.62 44.34
CA ASN A 1035 -4.25 -22.65 43.27
C ASN A 1035 -4.60 -23.15 41.85
N GLN A 1036 -5.72 -23.87 41.72
CA GLN A 1036 -6.15 -24.44 40.44
C GLN A 1036 -7.34 -23.69 39.83
N GLY A 1037 -7.36 -23.58 38.49
CA GLY A 1037 -8.47 -23.00 37.74
C GLY A 1037 -8.86 -21.58 38.18
N ALA A 1038 -10.13 -21.39 38.54
CA ALA A 1038 -10.67 -20.11 38.99
C ALA A 1038 -10.07 -19.63 40.33
N PHE A 1039 -9.45 -20.49 41.13
CA PHE A 1039 -8.85 -20.07 42.40
C PHE A 1039 -7.60 -19.20 42.22
N ARG A 1040 -6.98 -19.17 41.03
CA ARG A 1040 -5.84 -18.31 40.72
C ARG A 1040 -6.21 -16.80 40.73
N PRO A 1041 -5.24 -15.92 41.07
CA PRO A 1041 -5.37 -14.48 40.87
C PRO A 1041 -5.74 -14.16 39.42
N PHE A 1042 -6.53 -13.10 39.21
CA PHE A 1042 -7.03 -12.73 37.87
C PHE A 1042 -5.89 -12.57 36.85
N THR A 1043 -4.77 -11.96 37.25
CA THR A 1043 -3.58 -11.74 36.40
C THR A 1043 -2.89 -13.02 35.93
N GLN A 1044 -3.10 -14.15 36.61
CA GLN A 1044 -2.52 -15.44 36.28
C GLN A 1044 -3.49 -16.35 35.49
N ARG A 1045 -4.69 -15.86 35.18
CA ARG A 1045 -5.67 -16.63 34.40
C ARG A 1045 -5.41 -16.48 32.90
N PRO A 1046 -5.56 -17.56 32.11
CA PRO A 1046 -5.41 -17.51 30.66
C PRO A 1046 -6.27 -16.42 30.00
N ILE A 1047 -7.49 -16.20 30.49
CA ILE A 1047 -8.40 -15.21 29.91
C ILE A 1047 -7.85 -13.78 29.96
N PHE A 1048 -7.19 -13.40 31.06
CA PHE A 1048 -6.59 -12.08 31.20
C PHE A 1048 -5.44 -11.92 30.21
N LEU A 1049 -4.54 -12.90 30.15
CA LEU A 1049 -3.41 -12.90 29.21
C LEU A 1049 -3.85 -12.87 27.75
N SER A 1050 -4.93 -13.56 27.40
CA SER A 1050 -5.50 -13.54 26.05
C SER A 1050 -6.28 -12.27 25.72
N SER A 1051 -6.80 -11.55 26.72
CA SER A 1051 -7.50 -10.28 26.52
C SER A 1051 -6.56 -9.08 26.32
N LEU A 1052 -5.33 -9.13 26.84
CA LEU A 1052 -4.36 -8.03 26.73
C LEU A 1052 -4.02 -7.66 25.28
N PRO A 1053 -3.70 -8.60 24.37
CA PRO A 1053 -3.46 -8.28 22.97
C PRO A 1053 -4.69 -7.66 22.28
N LEU A 1054 -5.90 -8.07 22.67
CA LEU A 1054 -7.12 -7.49 22.12
C LEU A 1054 -7.29 -6.04 22.56
N LEU A 1055 -7.04 -5.75 23.84
CA LEU A 1055 -7.06 -4.38 24.35
C LEU A 1055 -5.98 -3.52 23.68
N ALA A 1056 -4.78 -4.05 23.47
CA ALA A 1056 -3.72 -3.35 22.74
C ALA A 1056 -4.11 -3.08 21.28
N ALA A 1057 -4.62 -4.09 20.57
CA ALA A 1057 -5.04 -3.95 19.17
C ALA A 1057 -6.20 -2.96 19.01
N MET A 1058 -7.19 -3.01 19.91
CA MET A 1058 -8.25 -2.00 19.93
C MET A 1058 -7.69 -0.61 20.27
N ALA A 1059 -6.79 -0.48 21.24
CA ALA A 1059 -6.24 0.82 21.63
C ALA A 1059 -5.51 1.50 20.46
N VAL A 1060 -4.73 0.76 19.66
CA VAL A 1060 -4.10 1.27 18.44
C VAL A 1060 -5.16 1.79 17.46
N ASP A 1061 -6.22 1.02 17.22
CA ASP A 1061 -7.34 1.39 16.32
C ASP A 1061 -8.29 2.47 16.91
N PHE A 1062 -8.15 2.81 18.20
CA PHE A 1062 -8.90 3.87 18.89
C PHE A 1062 -8.13 5.18 18.99
N THR A 1063 -6.83 5.22 18.70
CA THR A 1063 -6.05 6.47 18.73
C THR A 1063 -6.66 7.56 17.86
N ASP A 1064 -7.21 7.19 16.69
CA ASP A 1064 -7.88 8.13 15.77
C ASP A 1064 -9.23 8.66 16.30
N ASN A 1065 -9.91 7.94 17.20
CA ASN A 1065 -11.22 8.31 17.76
C ASN A 1065 -11.15 8.77 19.23
N LEU A 1066 -9.95 8.84 19.80
CA LEU A 1066 -9.72 9.28 21.17
C LEU A 1066 -10.33 10.66 21.48
N PRO A 1067 -10.30 11.66 20.58
CA PRO A 1067 -10.94 12.96 20.84
C PRO A 1067 -12.46 12.85 21.00
N LEU A 1068 -13.11 11.91 20.32
CA LEU A 1068 -14.55 11.70 20.36
C LEU A 1068 -14.98 10.93 21.62
N LEU A 1069 -14.14 9.98 22.07
CA LEU A 1069 -14.31 9.28 23.35
C LEU A 1069 -14.10 10.21 24.55
N ILE A 1070 -13.13 11.11 24.50
CA ILE A 1070 -12.90 12.11 25.55
C ILE A 1070 -14.12 13.04 25.66
N LYS A 1071 -14.70 13.47 24.53
CA LYS A 1071 -15.93 14.26 24.49
C LYS A 1071 -17.17 13.51 25.00
N LEU A 1072 -17.28 12.21 24.73
CA LEU A 1072 -18.41 11.38 25.19
C LEU A 1072 -18.34 11.01 26.67
N PHE A 1073 -17.13 10.79 27.20
CA PHE A 1073 -16.92 10.37 28.60
C PHE A 1073 -16.60 11.52 29.56
N GLY A 1074 -16.56 12.77 29.07
CA GLY A 1074 -16.53 13.95 29.93
C GLY A 1074 -15.32 14.03 30.87
N PHE A 1075 -14.18 13.46 30.46
CA PHE A 1075 -12.91 13.72 31.12
C PHE A 1075 -12.35 15.02 30.51
N GLY A 1076 -12.72 16.14 31.11
CA GLY A 1076 -12.20 17.47 30.79
C GLY A 1076 -10.75 17.65 31.23
#